data_AF-A0A2Z4LN30-F1
#
_entry.id   AF-A0A2Z4LN30-F1
#
_cell.length_a   1.000
_cell.length_b   1.000
_cell.length_c   1.000
_cell.angle_alpha   90.00
_cell.angle_beta   90.00
_cell.angle_gamma   90.00
#
_symmetry.space_group_name_H-M   'P 1'
#
loop_
_entity.id
_entity.type
_entity.pdbx_description
1 polymer ?
#
loop_
_entity_poly.entity_id
_entity_poly.type
_entity_poly.pdbx_seq_one_letter_code
_entity_poly.pdbx_strand_id
1 'polypeptide(L)'
;MKKTLQYANYIDKVRGGWVGKCAGGILGAPIEGYKRFNTIALNDSLFENNFANDDLDLQLLWLDMVLQKGSQVRESDFKEHWINHVAFPWNEYGIATRNIRLGLDNPDSGSHNNNYWKQSMGSPIRSEIWGMLCAGNPEKAVFYAKMDSTLDHEGFSVEAEQYLAASAAIAFTEDDMFRILTKALKFIPKQGLCANLIRAIIFWNREYGEDVASKKIKSLYGDADFTSAPMNIGFTILSLLNSEGKIDNLNSALHYGHDSDCIIATAGALLGIVMGFKALPEIWKKRVGDEILVSPEITGISCPNTITELTEFTCTAAKPFLDLNPDFGITGLPTGKSTPKIPLREYALHVSLKEYPCLTSNKTGVVLLTIENLKDSALQLKINLTSDFFGNFTDEMTVPARQKVVKDLQLVCEIDAFPTKPSLTYRLEVDSGTEKKIFRKGMPNYGKWLLLGPFIEDDSSLIPMDKKYPDHGMSSLPSVIYMNHDAGRPSTEFIDQKKIDALLELPDFKNVPYGSQLIFPKSMEIDLGDYFYGKGERTLYLYTEIDSTESIKKWLSLGHSNYCSLWLNDKKLHETATPKRRWPGTEAIELQLNKGVNGLLLRFDFINDDFLVNIGLKEHKEKHPHQSQWDTELLFNIKDLHDD
;
A
#
# COMPACT_ATOMS: atom_id res chain seq x y z
N MET A 1 -24.82 24.99 -11.30
CA MET A 1 -24.07 26.26 -11.46
C MET A 1 -22.60 25.91 -11.45
N LYS A 2 -21.77 26.54 -12.30
CA LYS A 2 -20.31 26.38 -12.26
C LYS A 2 -19.78 26.88 -10.91
N LYS A 3 -18.94 26.12 -10.20
CA LYS A 3 -18.28 26.63 -8.99
C LYS A 3 -17.24 27.69 -9.39
N THR A 4 -17.16 28.78 -8.66
CA THR A 4 -16.19 29.84 -8.94
C THR A 4 -15.41 30.25 -7.69
N LEU A 5 -14.15 30.62 -7.90
CA LEU A 5 -13.26 31.17 -6.87
C LEU A 5 -12.67 32.48 -7.39
N GLN A 6 -12.60 33.49 -6.53
CA GLN A 6 -11.93 34.75 -6.87
C GLN A 6 -10.41 34.55 -6.88
N TYR A 7 -9.71 35.18 -7.82
CA TYR A 7 -8.25 35.07 -7.93
C TYR A 7 -7.53 35.44 -6.62
N ALA A 8 -8.03 36.45 -5.91
CA ALA A 8 -7.52 36.88 -4.60
C ALA A 8 -7.68 35.86 -3.45
N ASN A 9 -8.53 34.84 -3.62
CA ASN A 9 -8.66 33.71 -2.70
C ASN A 9 -7.86 32.49 -3.20
N TYR A 10 -7.74 32.32 -4.52
CA TYR A 10 -6.88 31.29 -5.11
C TYR A 10 -5.41 31.50 -4.74
N ILE A 11 -4.88 32.71 -4.96
CA ILE A 11 -3.48 33.06 -4.62
C ILE A 11 -3.18 32.93 -3.12
N ASP A 12 -4.19 33.16 -2.27
CA ASP A 12 -4.09 33.03 -0.81
C ASP A 12 -4.03 31.56 -0.37
N LYS A 13 -4.80 30.68 -0.99
CA LYS A 13 -4.71 29.23 -0.80
C LYS A 13 -3.40 28.64 -1.37
N VAL A 14 -2.93 29.13 -2.52
CA VAL A 14 -1.61 28.74 -3.09
C VAL A 14 -0.46 29.13 -2.15
N ARG A 15 -0.38 30.39 -1.70
CA ARG A 15 0.64 30.82 -0.73
C ARG A 15 0.51 30.09 0.60
N GLY A 16 -0.73 29.80 1.02
CA GLY A 16 -0.99 28.99 2.21
C GLY A 16 -0.36 27.61 2.09
N GLY A 17 -0.53 26.95 0.94
CA GLY A 17 0.09 25.66 0.63
C GLY A 17 1.62 25.70 0.68
N TRP A 18 2.26 26.66 0.01
CA TRP A 18 3.73 26.76 0.02
C TRP A 18 4.31 27.02 1.41
N VAL A 19 3.73 27.96 2.17
CA VAL A 19 4.17 28.22 3.55
C VAL A 19 3.87 27.02 4.46
N GLY A 20 2.76 26.31 4.24
CA GLY A 20 2.41 25.08 4.94
C GLY A 20 3.42 23.94 4.70
N LYS A 21 3.87 23.78 3.46
CA LYS A 21 4.90 22.78 3.09
C LYS A 21 6.24 23.09 3.75
N CYS A 22 6.72 24.33 3.61
CA CYS A 22 7.98 24.78 4.23
C CYS A 22 7.92 24.69 5.77
N ALA A 23 6.79 25.04 6.39
CA ALA A 23 6.57 24.88 7.82
C ALA A 23 6.67 23.43 8.28
N GLY A 24 6.16 22.49 7.47
CA GLY A 24 6.21 21.07 7.78
C GLY A 24 7.59 20.44 7.58
N GLY A 25 8.31 20.81 6.51
CA GLY A 25 9.69 20.37 6.29
C GLY A 25 10.63 20.81 7.43
N ILE A 26 10.61 22.09 7.79
CA ILE A 26 11.39 22.63 8.92
C ILE A 26 10.99 21.94 10.25
N LEU A 27 9.71 21.63 10.44
CA LEU A 27 9.23 20.93 11.64
C LEU A 27 9.73 19.47 11.71
N GLY A 28 9.68 18.75 10.58
CA GLY A 28 9.90 17.30 10.52
C GLY A 28 11.34 16.84 10.30
N ALA A 29 12.16 17.61 9.58
CA ALA A 29 13.55 17.23 9.27
C ALA A 29 14.43 16.93 10.50
N PRO A 30 14.33 17.63 11.66
CA PRO A 30 15.17 17.37 12.82
C PRO A 30 15.02 15.98 13.47
N ILE A 31 14.11 15.12 13.01
CA ILE A 31 13.95 13.73 13.48
C ILE A 31 13.80 12.71 12.33
N GLU A 32 14.14 13.10 11.11
CA GLU A 32 14.06 12.25 9.92
C GLU A 32 14.93 10.98 10.09
N GLY A 33 14.46 9.85 9.55
CA GLY A 33 15.11 8.55 9.72
C GLY A 33 14.94 7.93 11.10
N TYR A 34 14.43 8.66 12.11
CA TYR A 34 14.22 8.11 13.45
C TYR A 34 12.99 7.19 13.49
N LYS A 35 13.19 5.91 13.16
CA LYS A 35 12.15 4.88 12.99
C LYS A 35 11.28 4.55 14.22
N ARG A 36 11.32 5.32 15.31
CA ARG A 36 10.65 4.99 16.58
C ARG A 36 9.51 5.95 16.93
N PHE A 37 8.44 5.37 17.45
CA PHE A 37 7.45 6.15 18.21
C PHE A 37 8.13 6.81 19.42
N ASN A 38 7.89 8.11 19.58
CA ASN A 38 8.70 8.93 20.47
C ASN A 38 7.87 9.98 21.20
N THR A 39 8.51 10.69 22.13
CA THR A 39 7.90 11.73 22.97
C THR A 39 8.75 13.00 22.96
N ILE A 40 9.39 13.29 21.82
CA ILE A 40 10.29 14.44 21.69
C ILE A 40 9.48 15.73 21.92
N ALA A 41 9.98 16.56 22.84
CA ALA A 41 9.31 17.79 23.25
C ALA A 41 9.65 18.94 22.31
N LEU A 42 8.61 19.54 21.73
CA LEU A 42 8.71 20.73 20.89
C LEU A 42 9.37 21.88 21.65
N ASN A 43 10.38 22.47 21.01
CA ASN A 43 11.16 23.57 21.53
C ASN A 43 11.73 24.38 20.35
N ASP A 44 12.13 25.62 20.58
CA ASP A 44 12.53 26.51 19.48
C ASP A 44 13.79 26.05 18.72
N SER A 45 14.64 25.19 19.29
CA SER A 45 15.84 24.70 18.59
C SER A 45 15.55 23.71 17.46
N LEU A 46 14.34 23.14 17.39
CA LEU A 46 13.88 22.39 16.21
C LEU A 46 13.65 23.31 14.99
N PHE A 47 13.57 24.63 15.19
CA PHE A 47 13.36 25.63 14.14
C PHE A 47 14.57 26.56 13.95
N GLU A 48 15.73 26.22 14.54
CA GLU A 48 16.97 27.00 14.42
C GLU A 48 17.70 26.78 13.08
N ASN A 49 17.43 25.65 12.40
CA ASN A 49 18.01 25.30 11.11
C ASN A 49 16.93 25.29 10.01
N ASN A 50 17.21 25.94 8.89
CA ASN A 50 16.46 25.80 7.65
C ASN A 50 17.42 25.26 6.57
N PHE A 51 16.98 24.27 5.80
CA PHE A 51 17.77 23.62 4.76
C PHE A 51 16.96 23.52 3.46
N ALA A 52 17.64 23.35 2.33
CA ALA A 52 16.97 22.92 1.11
C ALA A 52 16.56 21.43 1.24
N ASN A 53 15.49 21.03 0.54
CA ASN A 53 14.99 19.66 0.57
C ASN A 53 14.33 19.28 -0.76
N ASP A 54 14.48 18.01 -1.16
CA ASP A 54 13.94 17.45 -2.42
C ASP A 54 12.41 17.61 -2.53
N ASP A 55 11.72 17.48 -1.38
CA ASP A 55 10.31 17.75 -1.12
C ASP A 55 9.79 19.05 -1.79
N LEU A 56 10.56 20.14 -1.74
CA LEU A 56 10.24 21.42 -2.41
C LEU A 56 10.96 21.55 -3.76
N ASP A 57 12.24 21.16 -3.82
CA ASP A 57 13.11 21.30 -4.97
C ASP A 57 12.55 20.64 -6.25
N LEU A 58 11.97 19.45 -6.12
CA LEU A 58 11.38 18.75 -7.26
C LEU A 58 10.05 19.39 -7.73
N GLN A 59 9.38 20.17 -6.88
CA GLN A 59 8.24 21.00 -7.29
C GLN A 59 8.69 22.32 -7.94
N LEU A 60 9.84 22.86 -7.55
CA LEU A 60 10.47 24.00 -8.22
C LEU A 60 10.94 23.62 -9.64
N LEU A 61 11.53 22.42 -9.79
CA LEU A 61 11.84 21.77 -11.07
C LEU A 61 10.60 21.66 -11.96
N TRP A 62 9.48 21.11 -11.47
CA TRP A 62 8.25 21.01 -12.26
C TRP A 62 7.59 22.36 -12.55
N LEU A 63 7.71 23.34 -11.67
CA LEU A 63 7.24 24.69 -11.93
C LEU A 63 8.00 25.36 -13.08
N ASP A 64 9.33 25.21 -13.17
CA ASP A 64 10.12 25.71 -14.30
C ASP A 64 9.68 25.09 -15.63
N MET A 65 9.64 23.75 -15.71
CA MET A 65 9.15 23.03 -16.88
C MET A 65 7.76 23.52 -17.31
N VAL A 66 6.84 23.70 -16.37
CA VAL A 66 5.47 24.12 -16.65
C VAL A 66 5.38 25.60 -17.04
N LEU A 67 6.23 26.48 -16.52
CA LEU A 67 6.33 27.88 -16.99
C LEU A 67 6.79 27.93 -18.46
N GLN A 68 7.65 27.01 -18.90
CA GLN A 68 8.10 26.91 -20.30
C GLN A 68 7.06 26.25 -21.23
N LYS A 69 6.40 25.17 -20.79
CA LYS A 69 5.58 24.27 -21.64
C LYS A 69 4.06 24.41 -21.45
N GLY A 70 3.60 25.03 -20.37
CA GLY A 70 2.19 25.13 -19.97
C GLY A 70 1.54 23.76 -19.72
N SER A 71 0.22 23.67 -19.87
CA SER A 71 -0.52 22.40 -19.71
C SER A 71 -0.35 21.38 -20.84
N GLN A 72 0.56 21.65 -21.79
CA GLN A 72 0.86 20.78 -22.93
C GLN A 72 2.07 19.85 -22.70
N VAL A 73 2.64 19.84 -21.48
CA VAL A 73 3.66 18.87 -21.05
C VAL A 73 3.27 17.42 -21.34
N ARG A 74 4.29 16.60 -21.62
CA ARG A 74 4.22 15.17 -21.95
C ARG A 74 5.23 14.42 -21.10
N GLU A 75 5.07 13.10 -20.98
CA GLU A 75 6.02 12.23 -20.24
C GLU A 75 7.48 12.41 -20.71
N SER A 76 7.69 12.71 -22.00
CA SER A 76 9.00 13.06 -22.57
C SER A 76 9.60 14.36 -22.04
N ASP A 77 8.78 15.37 -21.71
CA ASP A 77 9.24 16.66 -21.18
C ASP A 77 9.76 16.51 -19.75
N PHE A 78 9.07 15.71 -18.91
CA PHE A 78 9.54 15.36 -17.55
C PHE A 78 10.93 14.73 -17.60
N LYS A 79 11.11 13.72 -18.46
CA LYS A 79 12.39 13.02 -18.66
C LYS A 79 13.49 13.95 -19.18
N GLU A 80 13.18 14.83 -20.14
CA GLU A 80 14.11 15.82 -20.69
C GLU A 80 14.53 16.86 -19.65
N HIS A 81 13.60 17.33 -18.82
CA HIS A 81 13.88 18.32 -17.79
C HIS A 81 14.69 17.69 -16.64
N TRP A 82 14.29 16.51 -16.15
CA TRP A 82 15.00 15.77 -15.11
C TRP A 82 16.48 15.54 -15.46
N ILE A 83 16.78 15.00 -16.64
CA ILE A 83 18.15 14.63 -17.02
C ILE A 83 19.10 15.84 -17.20
N ASN A 84 18.55 17.03 -17.45
CA ASN A 84 19.29 18.27 -17.62
C ASN A 84 19.55 19.01 -16.29
N HIS A 85 18.70 18.80 -15.28
CA HIS A 85 18.64 19.66 -14.10
C HIS A 85 18.84 18.92 -12.76
N VAL A 86 18.57 17.61 -12.68
CA VAL A 86 18.66 16.81 -11.44
C VAL A 86 19.95 15.99 -11.39
N ALA A 87 20.69 16.14 -10.30
CA ALA A 87 21.92 15.38 -10.03
C ALA A 87 21.82 14.44 -8.81
N PHE A 88 20.67 14.36 -8.13
CA PHE A 88 20.46 13.54 -6.93
C PHE A 88 20.92 12.07 -7.14
N PRO A 89 21.93 11.58 -6.39
CA PRO A 89 22.52 10.25 -6.60
C PRO A 89 21.84 9.11 -5.80
N TRP A 90 20.92 9.42 -4.89
CA TRP A 90 20.36 8.48 -3.92
C TRP A 90 19.07 7.78 -4.38
N ASN A 91 18.77 6.64 -3.73
CA ASN A 91 17.55 5.83 -3.83
C ASN A 91 16.98 5.73 -5.26
N GLU A 92 15.67 5.90 -5.43
CA GLU A 92 14.98 5.86 -6.71
C GLU A 92 15.46 6.95 -7.69
N TYR A 93 15.78 8.16 -7.23
CA TYR A 93 16.28 9.24 -8.10
C TYR A 93 17.56 8.84 -8.86
N GLY A 94 18.51 8.22 -8.17
CA GLY A 94 19.75 7.72 -8.75
C GLY A 94 19.52 6.57 -9.73
N ILE A 95 18.59 5.66 -9.42
CA ILE A 95 18.20 4.54 -10.29
C ILE A 95 17.47 5.04 -11.55
N ALA A 96 16.50 5.95 -11.41
CA ALA A 96 15.77 6.56 -12.51
C ALA A 96 16.72 7.35 -13.43
N THR A 97 17.57 8.19 -12.86
CA THR A 97 18.60 8.95 -13.59
C THR A 97 19.55 8.02 -14.36
N ARG A 98 19.96 6.90 -13.76
CA ARG A 98 20.75 5.84 -14.44
C ARG A 98 19.96 5.21 -15.59
N ASN A 99 18.68 4.88 -15.39
CA ASN A 99 17.84 4.22 -16.39
C ASN A 99 17.56 5.13 -17.60
N ILE A 100 17.29 6.42 -17.36
CA ILE A 100 17.14 7.45 -18.40
C ILE A 100 18.44 7.59 -19.22
N ARG A 101 19.61 7.58 -18.56
CA ARG A 101 20.94 7.59 -19.21
C ARG A 101 21.24 6.32 -20.03
N LEU A 102 20.49 5.24 -19.82
CA LEU A 102 20.56 4.00 -20.61
C LEU A 102 19.50 3.94 -21.73
N GLY A 103 18.65 4.96 -21.88
CA GLY A 103 17.63 5.03 -22.92
C GLY A 103 16.30 4.36 -22.57
N LEU A 104 16.00 4.17 -21.28
CA LEU A 104 14.65 3.82 -20.81
C LEU A 104 13.81 5.09 -20.63
N ASP A 105 12.55 5.02 -21.07
CA ASP A 105 11.54 6.07 -20.93
C ASP A 105 10.52 5.69 -19.83
N ASN A 106 9.71 6.63 -19.37
CA ASN A 106 8.59 6.35 -18.46
C ASN A 106 7.65 5.29 -19.08
N PRO A 107 7.16 4.27 -18.35
CA PRO A 107 7.37 3.96 -16.92
C PRO A 107 8.55 3.00 -16.66
N ASP A 108 9.29 2.58 -17.67
CA ASP A 108 10.43 1.65 -17.53
C ASP A 108 11.57 2.31 -16.74
N SER A 109 11.72 3.63 -16.83
CA SER A 109 12.71 4.41 -16.08
C SER A 109 12.54 4.28 -14.55
N GLY A 110 11.31 4.33 -14.05
CA GLY A 110 11.01 4.26 -12.61
C GLY A 110 10.89 2.84 -12.04
N SER A 111 10.70 1.84 -12.88
CA SER A 111 10.50 0.44 -12.47
C SER A 111 11.75 -0.44 -12.63
N HIS A 112 12.57 -0.21 -13.66
CA HIS A 112 13.66 -1.13 -14.03
C HIS A 112 14.80 -1.15 -12.99
N ASN A 113 15.07 -2.32 -12.41
CA ASN A 113 15.97 -2.52 -11.25
C ASN A 113 15.60 -1.74 -9.99
N ASN A 114 14.46 -1.04 -9.94
CA ASN A 114 14.07 -0.19 -8.82
C ASN A 114 13.15 -0.91 -7.81
N ASN A 115 13.17 -2.24 -7.77
CA ASN A 115 12.21 -3.05 -6.98
C ASN A 115 12.25 -2.80 -5.47
N TYR A 116 13.29 -2.15 -4.95
CA TYR A 116 13.35 -1.74 -3.55
C TYR A 116 12.67 -0.38 -3.33
N TRP A 117 13.15 0.69 -3.97
CA TRP A 117 12.74 2.09 -3.72
C TRP A 117 11.58 2.62 -4.57
N LYS A 118 11.11 1.94 -5.63
CA LYS A 118 10.02 2.45 -6.51
C LYS A 118 8.68 2.76 -5.81
N GLN A 119 8.57 2.49 -4.51
CA GLN A 119 7.42 2.79 -3.64
C GLN A 119 7.83 3.61 -2.38
N SER A 120 8.86 4.45 -2.49
CA SER A 120 9.26 5.45 -1.48
C SER A 120 8.49 6.77 -1.62
N MET A 121 8.74 7.74 -0.72
CA MET A 121 8.03 9.02 -0.68
C MET A 121 8.41 10.04 -1.76
N GLY A 122 9.51 9.83 -2.50
CA GLY A 122 10.09 10.82 -3.43
C GLY A 122 9.17 11.35 -4.53
N SER A 123 8.09 10.61 -4.86
CA SER A 123 7.00 11.04 -5.75
C SER A 123 5.84 11.70 -4.99
N PRO A 124 5.22 11.06 -3.97
CA PRO A 124 4.11 11.65 -3.20
C PRO A 124 4.36 13.08 -2.69
N ILE A 125 5.60 13.38 -2.27
CA ILE A 125 6.03 14.71 -1.83
C ILE A 125 6.00 15.80 -2.90
N ARG A 126 5.78 15.44 -4.17
CA ARG A 126 5.69 16.37 -5.32
C ARG A 126 4.25 16.76 -5.66
N SER A 127 3.26 16.13 -5.02
CA SER A 127 1.86 16.14 -5.44
C SER A 127 1.15 17.50 -5.43
N GLU A 128 1.58 18.45 -4.60
CA GLU A 128 0.81 19.68 -4.36
C GLU A 128 0.88 20.66 -5.53
N ILE A 129 1.98 20.73 -6.29
CA ILE A 129 2.08 21.54 -7.51
C ILE A 129 0.94 21.18 -8.49
N TRP A 130 0.67 19.89 -8.70
CA TRP A 130 -0.41 19.44 -9.57
C TRP A 130 -1.78 19.81 -9.01
N GLY A 131 -1.97 19.74 -7.69
CA GLY A 131 -3.18 20.21 -7.02
C GLY A 131 -3.43 21.72 -7.14
N MET A 132 -2.37 22.53 -7.04
CA MET A 132 -2.43 24.00 -7.14
C MET A 132 -2.61 24.47 -8.59
N LEU A 133 -1.93 23.84 -9.56
CA LEU A 133 -2.11 24.10 -10.99
C LEU A 133 -3.51 23.69 -11.46
N CYS A 134 -3.97 22.50 -11.07
CA CYS A 134 -5.27 21.94 -11.41
C CYS A 134 -6.33 22.20 -10.33
N ALA A 135 -6.33 23.39 -9.71
CA ALA A 135 -7.28 23.74 -8.65
C ALA A 135 -8.74 23.49 -9.06
N GLY A 136 -9.48 22.78 -8.19
CA GLY A 136 -10.85 22.30 -8.46
C GLY A 136 -10.98 21.20 -9.52
N ASN A 137 -9.88 20.71 -10.11
CA ASN A 137 -9.84 19.70 -11.18
C ASN A 137 -9.04 18.44 -10.78
N PRO A 138 -9.52 17.63 -9.83
CA PRO A 138 -8.81 16.43 -9.39
C PRO A 138 -8.52 15.44 -10.51
N GLU A 139 -9.39 15.32 -11.53
CA GLU A 139 -9.13 14.46 -12.71
C GLU A 139 -7.90 14.88 -13.50
N LYS A 140 -7.57 16.19 -13.54
CA LYS A 140 -6.36 16.69 -14.17
C LYS A 140 -5.15 16.67 -13.25
N ALA A 141 -5.31 16.94 -11.95
CA ALA A 141 -4.23 16.77 -10.99
C ALA A 141 -3.67 15.33 -11.03
N VAL A 142 -4.56 14.34 -11.01
CA VAL A 142 -4.29 12.88 -11.12
C VAL A 142 -3.69 12.48 -12.47
N PHE A 143 -3.98 13.23 -13.54
CA PHE A 143 -3.40 12.97 -14.86
C PHE A 143 -1.92 13.40 -14.91
N TYR A 144 -1.60 14.62 -14.48
CA TYR A 144 -0.21 15.11 -14.48
C TYR A 144 0.65 14.44 -13.41
N ALA A 145 0.11 14.20 -12.21
CA ALA A 145 0.80 13.46 -11.15
C ALA A 145 1.18 12.02 -11.55
N LYS A 146 0.48 11.43 -12.53
CA LYS A 146 0.91 10.13 -13.09
C LYS A 146 2.13 10.26 -14.01
N MET A 147 2.18 11.32 -14.80
CA MET A 147 3.27 11.56 -15.76
C MET A 147 4.58 11.94 -15.04
N ASP A 148 4.42 12.62 -13.89
CA ASP A 148 5.44 12.88 -12.88
C ASP A 148 5.94 11.57 -12.24
N SER A 149 5.16 10.98 -11.32
CA SER A 149 5.51 9.78 -10.56
C SER A 149 6.08 8.61 -11.37
N THR A 150 5.63 8.37 -12.60
CA THR A 150 6.13 7.26 -13.43
C THR A 150 7.53 7.48 -14.03
N LEU A 151 8.16 8.62 -13.78
CA LEU A 151 9.56 8.86 -14.14
C LEU A 151 10.52 8.03 -13.28
N ASP A 152 10.25 7.94 -11.98
CA ASP A 152 11.11 7.33 -10.96
C ASP A 152 10.42 6.29 -10.06
N HIS A 153 9.08 6.21 -10.03
CA HIS A 153 8.31 5.29 -9.19
C HIS A 153 7.37 4.35 -9.97
N GLU A 154 6.83 3.34 -9.28
CA GLU A 154 5.81 2.41 -9.78
C GLU A 154 4.89 1.95 -8.63
N GLY A 155 3.60 1.75 -8.92
CA GLY A 155 2.68 1.13 -7.94
C GLY A 155 2.18 2.13 -6.89
N PHE A 156 2.40 1.84 -5.60
CA PHE A 156 1.80 2.61 -4.51
C PHE A 156 2.10 4.12 -4.58
N SER A 157 3.35 4.52 -4.81
CA SER A 157 3.74 5.94 -4.80
C SER A 157 3.07 6.72 -5.93
N VAL A 158 2.88 6.09 -7.09
CA VAL A 158 2.06 6.62 -8.20
C VAL A 158 0.60 6.81 -7.73
N GLU A 159 -0.01 5.83 -7.05
CA GLU A 159 -1.37 5.99 -6.50
C GLU A 159 -1.45 7.07 -5.41
N ALA A 160 -0.40 7.22 -4.58
CA ALA A 160 -0.36 8.18 -3.48
C ALA A 160 -0.16 9.63 -3.96
N GLU A 161 0.74 9.88 -4.91
CA GLU A 161 0.89 11.21 -5.52
C GLU A 161 -0.40 11.63 -6.23
N GLN A 162 -1.01 10.73 -7.01
CA GLN A 162 -2.33 10.95 -7.61
C GLN A 162 -3.40 11.29 -6.56
N TYR A 163 -3.42 10.58 -5.42
CA TYR A 163 -4.37 10.81 -4.34
C TYR A 163 -4.20 12.17 -3.66
N LEU A 164 -2.96 12.55 -3.35
CA LEU A 164 -2.63 13.81 -2.71
C LEU A 164 -2.88 14.99 -3.66
N ALA A 165 -2.50 14.86 -4.94
CA ALA A 165 -2.79 15.84 -5.97
C ALA A 165 -4.30 16.07 -6.16
N ALA A 166 -5.10 14.99 -6.13
CA ALA A 166 -6.56 15.11 -6.08
C ALA A 166 -7.06 15.83 -4.82
N SER A 167 -6.48 15.52 -3.66
CA SER A 167 -6.84 16.15 -2.37
C SER A 167 -6.57 17.65 -2.39
N ALA A 168 -5.37 18.05 -2.80
CA ALA A 168 -4.96 19.44 -2.96
C ALA A 168 -5.84 20.19 -3.98
N ALA A 169 -6.18 19.57 -5.13
CA ALA A 169 -7.12 20.15 -6.09
C ALA A 169 -8.54 20.34 -5.50
N ILE A 170 -9.02 19.39 -4.67
CA ILE A 170 -10.34 19.46 -4.03
C ILE A 170 -10.40 20.57 -2.96
N ALA A 171 -9.30 20.83 -2.24
CA ALA A 171 -9.17 21.82 -1.16
C ALA A 171 -9.38 23.30 -1.59
N PHE A 172 -9.44 23.57 -2.91
CA PHE A 172 -9.90 24.86 -3.46
C PHE A 172 -11.43 25.00 -3.53
N THR A 173 -12.18 23.94 -3.18
CA THR A 173 -13.65 23.88 -3.36
C THR A 173 -14.41 23.21 -2.20
N GLU A 174 -13.70 22.79 -1.17
CA GLU A 174 -14.14 22.15 0.06
C GLU A 174 -13.07 22.45 1.12
N ASP A 175 -13.48 22.75 2.35
CA ASP A 175 -12.55 23.12 3.43
C ASP A 175 -12.55 22.11 4.60
N ASP A 176 -13.45 21.12 4.56
CA ASP A 176 -13.51 20.01 5.51
C ASP A 176 -12.53 18.89 5.11
N MET A 177 -11.52 18.62 5.95
CA MET A 177 -10.43 17.68 5.65
C MET A 177 -10.92 16.25 5.40
N PHE A 178 -11.84 15.75 6.23
CA PHE A 178 -12.41 14.42 6.08
C PHE A 178 -13.12 14.26 4.73
N ARG A 179 -13.85 15.29 4.28
CA ARG A 179 -14.57 15.33 2.98
C ARG A 179 -13.63 15.61 1.81
N ILE A 180 -12.47 16.23 2.00
CA ILE A 180 -11.40 16.29 0.98
C ILE A 180 -10.86 14.87 0.76
N LEU A 181 -10.33 14.25 1.83
CA LEU A 181 -9.69 12.93 1.80
C LEU A 181 -10.64 11.83 1.28
N THR A 182 -11.90 11.83 1.74
CA THR A 182 -12.91 10.84 1.30
C THR A 182 -13.31 11.00 -0.17
N LYS A 183 -13.20 12.21 -0.75
CA LYS A 183 -13.49 12.43 -2.18
C LYS A 183 -12.32 12.07 -3.09
N ALA A 184 -11.09 12.30 -2.66
CA ALA A 184 -9.89 11.99 -3.44
C ALA A 184 -9.80 10.48 -3.78
N LEU A 185 -10.34 9.61 -2.91
CA LEU A 185 -10.50 8.16 -3.13
C LEU A 185 -11.28 7.75 -4.40
N LYS A 186 -11.91 8.70 -5.12
CA LYS A 186 -12.63 8.45 -6.37
C LYS A 186 -11.74 8.48 -7.62
N PHE A 187 -10.55 9.05 -7.53
CA PHE A 187 -9.69 9.32 -8.69
C PHE A 187 -8.50 8.35 -8.81
N ILE A 188 -8.28 7.50 -7.79
CA ILE A 188 -7.30 6.42 -7.77
C ILE A 188 -7.99 5.05 -7.94
N PRO A 189 -7.26 3.97 -8.28
CA PRO A 189 -7.85 2.64 -8.45
C PRO A 189 -8.62 2.19 -7.20
N LYS A 190 -9.93 1.91 -7.33
CA LYS A 190 -10.81 1.63 -6.17
C LYS A 190 -10.27 0.53 -5.26
N GLN A 191 -9.61 -0.48 -5.83
CA GLN A 191 -9.08 -1.67 -5.16
C GLN A 191 -7.55 -1.62 -4.95
N GLY A 192 -6.90 -0.51 -5.34
CA GLY A 192 -5.46 -0.29 -5.20
C GLY A 192 -5.01 -0.20 -3.74
N LEU A 193 -3.72 -0.44 -3.49
CA LEU A 193 -3.17 -0.54 -2.14
C LEU A 193 -3.33 0.78 -1.37
N CYS A 194 -3.09 1.92 -2.03
CA CYS A 194 -3.28 3.26 -1.46
C CYS A 194 -4.75 3.49 -1.08
N ALA A 195 -5.66 3.14 -1.98
CA ALA A 195 -7.09 3.30 -1.75
C ALA A 195 -7.63 2.42 -0.61
N ASN A 196 -7.00 1.28 -0.33
CA ASN A 196 -7.36 0.39 0.77
C ASN A 196 -6.77 0.87 2.10
N LEU A 197 -5.48 1.23 2.12
CA LEU A 197 -4.79 1.83 3.28
C LEU A 197 -5.56 3.03 3.85
N ILE A 198 -5.90 4.00 2.99
CA ILE A 198 -6.56 5.25 3.42
C ILE A 198 -7.93 4.97 4.06
N ARG A 199 -8.69 4.00 3.52
CA ARG A 199 -9.98 3.59 4.11
C ARG A 199 -9.78 2.86 5.44
N ALA A 200 -8.74 2.03 5.55
CA ALA A 200 -8.41 1.34 6.79
C ALA A 200 -8.03 2.34 7.90
N ILE A 201 -7.23 3.37 7.59
CA ILE A 201 -6.87 4.44 8.55
C ILE A 201 -8.10 5.24 8.98
N ILE A 202 -8.95 5.64 8.03
CA ILE A 202 -10.21 6.36 8.31
C ILE A 202 -11.11 5.53 9.24
N PHE A 203 -11.15 4.21 9.06
CA PHE A 203 -11.90 3.29 9.93
C PHE A 203 -11.23 3.13 11.30
N TRP A 204 -9.94 2.78 11.36
CA TRP A 204 -9.20 2.56 12.61
C TRP A 204 -9.16 3.80 13.50
N ASN A 205 -8.88 4.98 12.95
CA ASN A 205 -8.84 6.21 13.72
C ASN A 205 -10.21 6.61 14.28
N ARG A 206 -11.30 6.26 13.58
CA ARG A 206 -12.67 6.55 14.01
C ARG A 206 -13.19 5.56 15.06
N GLU A 207 -12.99 4.26 14.87
CA GLU A 207 -13.58 3.22 15.73
C GLU A 207 -12.63 2.78 16.87
N TYR A 208 -11.31 2.90 16.68
CA TYR A 208 -10.29 2.46 17.66
C TYR A 208 -9.38 3.60 18.18
N GLY A 209 -9.35 4.76 17.51
CA GLY A 209 -8.56 5.93 17.91
C GLY A 209 -7.11 5.93 17.40
N GLU A 210 -6.45 7.08 17.56
CA GLU A 210 -5.11 7.38 17.02
C GLU A 210 -4.02 6.41 17.48
N ASP A 211 -4.02 6.02 18.76
CA ASP A 211 -3.05 5.09 19.35
C ASP A 211 -3.11 3.70 18.71
N VAL A 212 -4.31 3.19 18.40
CA VAL A 212 -4.49 1.90 17.71
C VAL A 212 -4.23 2.05 16.21
N ALA A 213 -4.68 3.15 15.59
CA ALA A 213 -4.48 3.41 14.17
C ALA A 213 -3.00 3.53 13.79
N SER A 214 -2.22 4.32 14.54
CA SER A 214 -0.77 4.49 14.33
C SER A 214 0.00 3.18 14.48
N LYS A 215 -0.29 2.39 15.53
CA LYS A 215 0.36 1.08 15.73
C LYS A 215 -0.06 0.05 14.68
N LYS A 216 -1.31 0.11 14.16
CA LYS A 216 -1.73 -0.69 12.99
C LYS A 216 -1.04 -0.28 11.70
N ILE A 217 -0.81 1.01 11.46
CA ILE A 217 -0.02 1.51 10.32
C ILE A 217 1.39 0.94 10.39
N LYS A 218 2.10 1.11 11.51
CA LYS A 218 3.44 0.55 11.70
C LYS A 218 3.46 -0.98 11.58
N SER A 219 2.49 -1.67 12.16
CA SER A 219 2.40 -3.13 12.10
C SER A 219 2.18 -3.67 10.67
N LEU A 220 1.22 -3.13 9.91
CA LEU A 220 0.84 -3.68 8.60
C LEU A 220 1.61 -3.08 7.42
N TYR A 221 2.17 -1.88 7.57
CA TYR A 221 2.83 -1.13 6.49
C TYR A 221 4.26 -0.71 6.81
N GLY A 222 4.72 -0.90 8.06
CA GLY A 222 6.10 -0.60 8.45
C GLY A 222 7.12 -1.49 7.75
N ASP A 223 8.17 -0.85 7.26
CA ASP A 223 9.21 -1.38 6.39
C ASP A 223 10.58 -1.09 7.02
N ALA A 224 11.60 -1.89 6.68
CA ALA A 224 12.98 -1.62 7.05
C ALA A 224 13.46 -0.27 6.50
N ASP A 225 13.04 0.08 5.27
CA ASP A 225 13.25 1.39 4.65
C ASP A 225 12.36 2.45 5.31
N PHE A 226 12.96 3.46 5.96
CA PHE A 226 12.16 4.52 6.56
C PHE A 226 11.42 5.38 5.53
N THR A 227 11.89 5.45 4.27
CA THR A 227 11.29 6.26 3.20
C THR A 227 10.08 5.58 2.53
N SER A 228 9.72 4.36 2.97
CA SER A 228 8.67 3.53 2.37
C SER A 228 7.27 4.16 2.48
N ALA A 229 6.73 4.62 1.34
CA ALA A 229 5.55 5.48 1.31
C ALA A 229 4.28 4.94 2.00
N PRO A 230 3.97 3.63 2.00
CA PRO A 230 2.73 3.14 2.63
C PRO A 230 2.62 3.41 4.13
N MET A 231 3.75 3.41 4.85
CA MET A 231 3.78 3.79 6.26
C MET A 231 3.64 5.31 6.42
N ASN A 232 4.43 6.07 5.65
CA ASN A 232 4.57 7.51 5.79
C ASN A 232 3.28 8.23 5.36
N ILE A 233 2.72 7.89 4.19
CA ILE A 233 1.37 8.31 3.78
C ILE A 233 0.33 7.90 4.83
N GLY A 234 0.51 6.75 5.48
CA GLY A 234 -0.36 6.36 6.58
C GLY A 234 -0.37 7.37 7.72
N PHE A 235 0.81 7.80 8.18
CA PHE A 235 0.96 8.83 9.20
C PHE A 235 0.53 10.23 8.73
N THR A 236 0.79 10.60 7.46
CA THR A 236 0.28 11.85 6.86
C THR A 236 -1.25 11.92 6.96
N ILE A 237 -1.94 10.85 6.58
CA ILE A 237 -3.41 10.77 6.57
C ILE A 237 -3.96 10.77 8.00
N LEU A 238 -3.34 10.05 8.93
CA LEU A 238 -3.72 10.07 10.35
C LEU A 238 -3.58 11.47 10.95
N SER A 239 -2.45 12.13 10.70
CA SER A 239 -2.17 13.50 11.16
C SER A 239 -3.15 14.52 10.58
N LEU A 240 -3.50 14.40 9.29
CA LEU A 240 -4.51 15.25 8.64
C LEU A 240 -5.91 15.07 9.26
N LEU A 241 -6.31 13.83 9.57
CA LEU A 241 -7.59 13.55 10.24
C LEU A 241 -7.66 14.15 11.65
N ASN A 242 -6.58 14.09 12.42
CA ASN A 242 -6.51 14.57 13.80
C ASN A 242 -6.08 16.05 13.94
N SER A 243 -5.78 16.71 12.82
CA SER A 243 -5.36 18.12 12.77
C SER A 243 -6.40 19.14 13.27
N GLU A 244 -7.69 18.76 13.35
CA GLU A 244 -8.81 19.70 13.56
C GLU A 244 -8.85 20.91 12.58
N GLY A 245 -8.16 20.82 11.43
CA GLY A 245 -7.99 21.95 10.51
C GLY A 245 -6.96 23.00 10.97
N LYS A 246 -6.10 22.67 11.93
CA LYS A 246 -5.08 23.55 12.51
C LYS A 246 -3.68 23.02 12.20
N ILE A 247 -2.84 23.84 11.59
CA ILE A 247 -1.43 23.47 11.34
C ILE A 247 -0.65 23.21 12.66
N ASP A 248 -1.03 23.89 13.75
CA ASP A 248 -0.45 23.67 15.10
C ASP A 248 -0.71 22.27 15.66
N ASN A 249 -1.66 21.49 15.13
CA ASN A 249 -1.92 20.12 15.58
C ASN A 249 -1.00 19.10 14.88
N LEU A 250 -0.38 19.42 13.73
CA LEU A 250 0.59 18.52 13.06
C LEU A 250 1.84 18.24 13.90
N ASN A 251 2.06 19.04 14.94
CA ASN A 251 3.03 18.82 16.00
C ASN A 251 3.01 17.40 16.61
N SER A 252 1.88 16.68 16.62
CA SER A 252 1.83 15.27 17.07
C SER A 252 2.45 14.28 16.09
N ALA A 253 2.53 14.63 14.80
CA ALA A 253 3.08 13.76 13.76
C ALA A 253 4.57 13.46 13.97
N LEU A 254 5.30 14.34 14.66
CA LEU A 254 6.67 14.08 15.11
C LEU A 254 6.78 12.82 15.96
N HIS A 255 5.74 12.47 16.72
CA HIS A 255 5.76 11.29 17.59
C HIS A 255 5.64 9.98 16.82
N TYR A 256 5.39 10.03 15.50
CA TYR A 256 5.51 8.88 14.59
C TYR A 256 6.96 8.62 14.18
N GLY A 257 7.77 9.66 13.96
CA GLY A 257 9.12 9.54 13.42
C GLY A 257 9.12 9.10 11.95
N HIS A 258 10.08 8.25 11.58
CA HIS A 258 10.33 7.80 10.20
C HIS A 258 10.63 8.99 9.25
N ASP A 259 9.86 9.14 8.18
CA ASP A 259 10.07 10.11 7.09
C ASP A 259 9.36 11.43 7.41
N SER A 260 9.76 12.01 8.55
CA SER A 260 8.96 12.99 9.30
C SER A 260 8.84 14.35 8.65
N ASP A 261 9.82 14.77 7.87
CA ASP A 261 9.73 15.93 6.99
C ASP A 261 8.66 15.69 5.90
N CYS A 262 8.75 14.60 5.14
CA CYS A 262 7.80 14.22 4.08
C CYS A 262 6.37 14.11 4.62
N ILE A 263 6.20 13.45 5.79
CA ILE A 263 4.91 13.28 6.48
C ILE A 263 4.27 14.64 6.78
N ILE A 264 5.05 15.57 7.33
CA ILE A 264 4.55 16.82 7.91
C ILE A 264 4.50 17.94 6.85
N ALA A 265 5.43 17.97 5.90
CA ALA A 265 5.42 18.90 4.77
C ALA A 265 4.18 18.69 3.90
N THR A 266 3.86 17.44 3.52
CA THR A 266 2.64 17.16 2.74
C THR A 266 1.36 17.44 3.54
N ALA A 267 1.32 17.09 4.83
CA ALA A 267 0.17 17.41 5.67
C ALA A 267 -0.01 18.94 5.85
N GLY A 268 1.10 19.65 6.04
CA GLY A 268 1.17 21.11 6.21
C GLY A 268 0.77 21.84 4.94
N ALA A 269 1.21 21.36 3.77
CA ALA A 269 0.83 21.88 2.47
C ALA A 269 -0.68 21.78 2.24
N LEU A 270 -1.28 20.60 2.47
CA LEU A 270 -2.72 20.41 2.28
C LEU A 270 -3.55 21.26 3.26
N LEU A 271 -3.16 21.35 4.53
CA LEU A 271 -3.78 22.28 5.49
C LEU A 271 -3.59 23.74 5.08
N GLY A 272 -2.41 24.09 4.55
CA GLY A 272 -2.12 25.41 4.00
C GLY A 272 -3.05 25.81 2.86
N ILE A 273 -3.34 24.89 1.93
CA ILE A 273 -4.34 25.10 0.85
C ILE A 273 -5.75 25.21 1.41
N VAL A 274 -6.09 24.48 2.48
CA VAL A 274 -7.39 24.63 3.16
C VAL A 274 -7.51 26.00 3.82
N MET A 275 -6.57 26.38 4.69
CA MET A 275 -6.63 27.59 5.51
C MET A 275 -6.42 28.88 4.71
N GLY A 276 -5.47 28.89 3.77
CA GLY A 276 -4.95 30.10 3.13
C GLY A 276 -3.96 30.88 4.00
N PHE A 277 -3.00 31.56 3.37
CA PHE A 277 -1.87 32.22 4.03
C PHE A 277 -2.28 33.24 5.10
N LYS A 278 -3.34 34.02 4.85
CA LYS A 278 -3.89 34.97 5.84
C LYS A 278 -4.32 34.31 7.15
N ALA A 279 -4.83 33.08 7.10
CA ALA A 279 -5.35 32.37 8.27
C ALA A 279 -4.30 31.51 9.00
N LEU A 280 -3.12 31.30 8.43
CA LEU A 280 -2.02 30.63 9.12
C LEU A 280 -1.59 31.42 10.38
N PRO A 281 -1.13 30.76 11.46
CA PRO A 281 -0.60 31.46 12.64
C PRO A 281 0.67 32.25 12.31
N GLU A 282 0.85 33.41 12.96
CA GLU A 282 2.02 34.28 12.74
C GLU A 282 3.35 33.63 13.15
N ILE A 283 3.35 32.66 14.08
CA ILE A 283 4.57 31.93 14.45
C ILE A 283 5.13 31.11 13.29
N TRP A 284 4.28 30.50 12.47
CA TRP A 284 4.71 29.73 11.29
C TRP A 284 5.20 30.63 10.17
N LYS A 285 4.46 31.72 9.88
CA LYS A 285 4.91 32.75 8.93
C LYS A 285 6.26 33.36 9.32
N LYS A 286 6.51 33.55 10.62
CA LYS A 286 7.81 34.04 11.13
C LYS A 286 8.92 32.99 11.06
N ARG A 287 8.63 31.71 11.35
CA ARG A 287 9.63 30.61 11.33
C ARG A 287 10.05 30.23 9.92
N VAL A 288 9.11 30.18 8.97
CA VAL A 288 9.38 29.94 7.55
C VAL A 288 10.05 31.14 6.89
N GLY A 289 9.65 32.36 7.26
CA GLY A 289 10.08 33.57 6.57
C GLY A 289 9.47 33.67 5.17
N ASP A 290 10.26 34.10 4.19
CA ASP A 290 9.84 34.19 2.78
C ASP A 290 10.96 33.81 1.80
N GLU A 291 12.09 33.28 2.25
CA GLU A 291 13.28 32.91 1.46
C GLU A 291 13.16 31.46 0.94
N ILE A 292 13.63 31.19 -0.29
CA ILE A 292 13.72 29.85 -0.87
C ILE A 292 15.18 29.36 -0.81
N LEU A 293 15.38 28.16 -0.30
CA LEU A 293 16.64 27.41 -0.38
C LEU A 293 16.48 26.29 -1.41
N VAL A 294 17.56 25.98 -2.16
CA VAL A 294 17.57 24.96 -3.22
C VAL A 294 18.82 24.08 -3.09
N SER A 295 18.69 22.77 -3.25
CA SER A 295 19.82 21.83 -3.13
C SER A 295 20.80 22.01 -4.29
N PRO A 296 22.13 21.90 -4.07
CA PRO A 296 23.12 22.10 -5.11
C PRO A 296 23.07 21.06 -6.25
N GLU A 297 22.37 19.94 -6.03
CA GLU A 297 22.07 18.91 -7.03
C GLU A 297 20.95 19.33 -8.01
N ILE A 298 20.18 20.38 -7.73
CA ILE A 298 19.25 21.00 -8.68
C ILE A 298 19.93 22.20 -9.34
N THR A 299 20.09 22.13 -10.66
CA THR A 299 20.95 23.08 -11.40
C THR A 299 20.27 23.62 -12.65
N GLY A 300 20.50 24.91 -12.95
CA GLY A 300 20.11 25.51 -14.24
C GLY A 300 18.62 25.82 -14.47
N ILE A 301 17.76 25.69 -13.46
CA ILE A 301 16.35 26.12 -13.50
C ILE A 301 16.20 27.60 -13.12
N SER A 302 15.10 28.24 -13.57
CA SER A 302 14.71 29.61 -13.22
C SER A 302 13.94 29.65 -11.89
N CYS A 303 14.63 29.33 -10.79
CA CYS A 303 14.02 29.29 -9.46
C CYS A 303 13.59 30.70 -8.97
N PRO A 304 12.39 30.86 -8.36
CA PRO A 304 12.06 32.03 -7.55
C PRO A 304 12.92 32.10 -6.29
N ASN A 305 13.28 33.30 -5.84
CA ASN A 305 14.10 33.53 -4.63
C ASN A 305 13.25 33.57 -3.36
N THR A 306 11.93 33.75 -3.50
CA THR A 306 11.00 33.93 -2.38
C THR A 306 9.72 33.12 -2.52
N ILE A 307 9.07 32.82 -1.38
CA ILE A 307 7.75 32.18 -1.35
C ILE A 307 6.67 33.10 -1.95
N THR A 308 6.87 34.43 -1.88
CA THR A 308 6.06 35.40 -2.65
C THR A 308 6.20 35.19 -4.15
N GLU A 309 7.42 35.18 -4.71
CA GLU A 309 7.66 34.95 -6.15
C GLU A 309 7.16 33.57 -6.59
N LEU A 310 7.44 32.52 -5.80
CA LEU A 310 6.95 31.15 -6.02
C LEU A 310 5.43 31.12 -6.17
N THR A 311 4.70 31.78 -5.26
CA THR A 311 3.24 31.89 -5.33
C THR A 311 2.77 32.52 -6.65
N GLU A 312 3.37 33.65 -7.05
CA GLU A 312 3.00 34.36 -8.28
C GLU A 312 3.34 33.56 -9.56
N PHE A 313 4.43 32.79 -9.52
CA PHE A 313 4.85 31.88 -10.57
C PHE A 313 3.88 30.69 -10.69
N THR A 314 3.51 30.03 -9.58
CA THR A 314 2.49 28.96 -9.57
C THR A 314 1.15 29.46 -10.10
N CYS A 315 0.67 30.63 -9.64
CA CYS A 315 -0.58 31.21 -10.13
C CYS A 315 -0.52 31.67 -11.59
N THR A 316 0.68 31.87 -12.15
CA THR A 316 0.88 32.14 -13.57
C THR A 316 0.91 30.85 -14.40
N ALA A 317 1.65 29.84 -13.94
CA ALA A 317 1.70 28.50 -14.52
C ALA A 317 0.33 27.81 -14.58
N ALA A 318 -0.54 28.04 -13.60
CA ALA A 318 -1.86 27.40 -13.49
C ALA A 318 -2.86 27.80 -14.60
N LYS A 319 -2.71 28.98 -15.22
CA LYS A 319 -3.68 29.55 -16.17
C LYS A 319 -4.14 28.54 -17.25
N PRO A 320 -3.25 27.91 -18.04
CA PRO A 320 -3.63 26.92 -19.06
C PRO A 320 -4.11 25.55 -18.51
N PHE A 321 -4.02 25.28 -17.21
CA PHE A 321 -4.57 24.07 -16.57
C PHE A 321 -6.01 24.31 -16.10
N LEU A 322 -6.30 25.51 -15.60
CA LEU A 322 -7.62 25.94 -15.17
C LEU A 322 -8.63 25.94 -16.34
N ASP A 323 -8.17 26.26 -17.54
CA ASP A 323 -8.94 26.16 -18.79
C ASP A 323 -9.40 24.72 -19.11
N LEU A 324 -8.74 23.70 -18.54
CA LEU A 324 -9.12 22.29 -18.69
C LEU A 324 -10.31 21.91 -17.80
N ASN A 325 -10.80 22.81 -16.93
CA ASN A 325 -11.93 22.54 -16.04
C ASN A 325 -13.25 23.17 -16.56
N PRO A 326 -14.22 22.37 -17.01
CA PRO A 326 -15.54 22.88 -17.40
C PRO A 326 -16.38 23.36 -16.20
N ASP A 327 -16.26 22.74 -15.02
CA ASP A 327 -17.24 22.82 -13.92
C ASP A 327 -16.77 23.63 -12.69
N PHE A 328 -15.47 23.88 -12.57
CA PHE A 328 -14.89 24.92 -11.71
C PHE A 328 -14.16 25.96 -12.56
N GLY A 329 -14.09 27.21 -12.10
CA GLY A 329 -13.31 28.24 -12.79
C GLY A 329 -12.98 29.42 -11.91
N ILE A 330 -11.73 29.86 -12.01
CA ILE A 330 -11.31 31.15 -11.45
C ILE A 330 -11.77 32.25 -12.40
N THR A 331 -12.52 33.22 -11.88
CA THR A 331 -13.15 34.25 -12.71
C THR A 331 -12.12 35.29 -13.15
N GLY A 332 -11.67 35.18 -14.41
CA GLY A 332 -10.71 36.10 -15.03
C GLY A 332 -9.74 35.47 -16.04
N LEU A 333 -10.12 34.40 -16.77
CA LEU A 333 -9.23 33.56 -17.59
C LEU A 333 -9.79 33.28 -19.03
N PRO A 334 -8.96 33.03 -20.08
CA PRO A 334 -9.41 32.88 -21.48
C PRO A 334 -8.99 31.56 -22.21
N THR A 335 -9.93 30.90 -22.93
CA THR A 335 -9.91 29.43 -23.26
C THR A 335 -9.93 28.99 -24.76
N GLY A 336 -9.57 27.72 -25.09
CA GLY A 336 -9.76 27.02 -26.40
C GLY A 336 -9.85 25.45 -26.33
N LYS A 337 -10.20 24.71 -27.43
CA LYS A 337 -10.57 23.24 -27.41
C LYS A 337 -10.18 22.36 -28.65
N SER A 338 -10.35 21.03 -28.58
CA SER A 338 -9.94 19.96 -29.57
C SER A 338 -10.96 18.78 -29.79
N THR A 339 -10.62 17.74 -30.58
CA THR A 339 -11.51 16.64 -31.10
C THR A 339 -10.81 15.24 -31.35
N PRO A 340 -11.53 14.10 -31.65
CA PRO A 340 -11.13 12.71 -31.25
C PRO A 340 -10.82 11.63 -32.37
N LYS A 341 -10.86 10.31 -32.04
CA LYS A 341 -10.49 9.10 -32.85
C LYS A 341 -11.52 7.91 -32.82
N ILE A 342 -11.26 6.81 -33.55
CA ILE A 342 -12.17 5.65 -33.88
C ILE A 342 -11.45 4.26 -33.73
N PRO A 343 -12.12 3.10 -33.41
CA PRO A 343 -11.51 1.79 -33.09
C PRO A 343 -11.68 0.62 -34.13
N LEU A 344 -11.27 -0.62 -33.79
CA LEU A 344 -11.16 -1.81 -34.69
C LEU A 344 -11.45 -3.22 -34.04
N ARG A 345 -11.08 -4.33 -34.72
CA ARG A 345 -11.48 -5.77 -34.59
C ARG A 345 -10.28 -6.74 -34.84
N GLU A 346 -10.22 -8.07 -34.59
CA GLU A 346 -11.05 -9.13 -33.95
C GLU A 346 -10.16 -10.37 -33.49
N TYR A 347 -10.67 -11.55 -33.06
CA TYR A 347 -10.04 -12.29 -31.92
C TYR A 347 -10.21 -13.87 -31.72
N ALA A 348 -9.20 -14.55 -31.03
CA ALA A 348 -8.77 -16.01 -30.80
C ALA A 348 -9.30 -17.01 -29.66
N LEU A 349 -9.42 -18.36 -29.87
CA LEU A 349 -10.02 -19.45 -28.98
C LEU A 349 -9.00 -20.20 -28.09
N HIS A 350 -9.24 -20.28 -26.77
CA HIS A 350 -8.39 -21.02 -25.80
C HIS A 350 -9.00 -21.23 -24.38
N VAL A 351 -9.56 -22.40 -24.07
CA VAL A 351 -10.10 -22.67 -22.70
C VAL A 351 -8.97 -22.97 -21.70
N SER A 352 -8.93 -22.25 -20.59
CA SER A 352 -7.99 -22.49 -19.47
C SER A 352 -8.65 -22.21 -18.11
N LEU A 353 -7.96 -22.56 -17.01
CA LEU A 353 -8.37 -22.20 -15.66
C LEU A 353 -7.50 -21.02 -15.23
N LYS A 354 -8.12 -19.87 -14.93
CA LYS A 354 -7.41 -18.60 -14.72
C LYS A 354 -7.06 -18.40 -13.26
N GLU A 355 -8.02 -18.61 -12.38
CA GLU A 355 -7.90 -18.42 -10.93
C GLU A 355 -8.53 -19.63 -10.23
N TYR A 356 -7.83 -20.20 -9.25
CA TYR A 356 -8.41 -21.26 -8.41
C TYR A 356 -9.50 -20.67 -7.50
N PRO A 357 -10.66 -21.34 -7.35
CA PRO A 357 -11.67 -20.92 -6.38
C PRO A 357 -11.10 -20.92 -4.95
N CYS A 358 -11.61 -20.02 -4.12
CA CYS A 358 -11.20 -19.82 -2.74
C CYS A 358 -12.46 -19.70 -1.86
N LEU A 359 -12.41 -20.24 -0.64
CA LEU A 359 -13.59 -20.44 0.22
C LEU A 359 -14.13 -19.17 0.89
N THR A 360 -13.37 -18.08 0.90
CA THR A 360 -13.52 -17.02 1.91
C THR A 360 -13.55 -15.61 1.34
N SER A 361 -14.08 -15.48 0.13
CA SER A 361 -14.55 -14.19 -0.35
C SER A 361 -15.65 -14.40 -1.36
N ASN A 362 -16.49 -13.37 -1.56
CA ASN A 362 -17.46 -13.32 -2.65
C ASN A 362 -16.79 -13.18 -4.04
N LYS A 363 -15.51 -13.57 -4.17
CA LYS A 363 -14.80 -13.71 -5.44
C LYS A 363 -15.11 -15.08 -6.03
N THR A 364 -15.62 -15.04 -7.24
CA THR A 364 -15.90 -16.18 -8.09
C THR A 364 -14.61 -16.88 -8.54
N GLY A 365 -14.58 -18.21 -8.48
CA GLY A 365 -13.51 -18.98 -9.14
C GLY A 365 -13.63 -18.83 -10.66
N VAL A 366 -12.57 -18.43 -11.36
CA VAL A 366 -12.66 -18.10 -12.80
C VAL A 366 -12.15 -19.25 -13.67
N VAL A 367 -13.10 -20.00 -14.23
CA VAL A 367 -12.83 -20.87 -15.40
C VAL A 367 -12.99 -20.04 -16.66
N LEU A 368 -11.89 -19.83 -17.39
CA LEU A 368 -11.78 -18.90 -18.50
C LEU A 368 -12.05 -19.62 -19.83
N LEU A 369 -13.29 -19.51 -20.30
CA LEU A 369 -13.76 -20.15 -21.53
C LEU A 369 -13.59 -19.20 -22.73
N THR A 370 -12.35 -18.99 -23.16
CA THR A 370 -12.01 -18.21 -24.36
C THR A 370 -12.45 -18.91 -25.65
N ILE A 371 -13.30 -18.29 -26.50
CA ILE A 371 -13.78 -18.95 -27.74
C ILE A 371 -13.83 -18.00 -28.95
N GLU A 372 -12.81 -18.02 -29.81
CA GLU A 372 -12.89 -17.59 -31.21
C GLU A 372 -13.80 -18.46 -32.05
N ASN A 373 -14.68 -17.74 -32.73
CA ASN A 373 -15.31 -18.15 -33.95
C ASN A 373 -14.78 -17.29 -35.10
N LEU A 374 -13.64 -17.66 -35.72
CA LEU A 374 -13.05 -16.89 -36.84
C LEU A 374 -13.84 -17.05 -38.18
N LYS A 375 -15.13 -17.38 -38.12
CA LYS A 375 -16.01 -17.69 -39.26
C LYS A 375 -17.04 -16.56 -39.48
N ASP A 376 -17.67 -16.52 -40.64
CA ASP A 376 -18.69 -15.50 -40.98
C ASP A 376 -20.12 -15.85 -40.52
N SER A 377 -20.28 -16.84 -39.64
CA SER A 377 -21.56 -17.26 -39.05
C SER A 377 -21.37 -17.66 -37.58
N ALA A 378 -22.41 -17.52 -36.74
CA ALA A 378 -22.31 -17.73 -35.29
C ALA A 378 -22.27 -19.22 -34.87
N LEU A 379 -21.58 -19.53 -33.78
CA LEU A 379 -21.62 -20.83 -33.08
C LEU A 379 -22.58 -20.76 -31.89
N GLN A 380 -23.13 -21.90 -31.48
CA GLN A 380 -23.86 -22.07 -30.21
C GLN A 380 -23.17 -23.15 -29.36
N LEU A 381 -23.13 -22.95 -28.04
CA LEU A 381 -22.54 -23.87 -27.07
C LEU A 381 -23.45 -23.98 -25.82
N LYS A 382 -23.48 -25.16 -25.20
CA LYS A 382 -24.16 -25.41 -23.91
C LYS A 382 -23.14 -25.78 -22.83
N ILE A 383 -23.39 -25.32 -21.62
CA ILE A 383 -22.49 -25.43 -20.46
C ILE A 383 -23.35 -25.89 -19.27
N ASN A 384 -22.86 -26.88 -18.51
CA ASN A 384 -23.52 -27.35 -17.29
C ASN A 384 -22.48 -27.49 -16.16
N LEU A 385 -22.75 -26.89 -15.01
CA LEU A 385 -21.97 -27.07 -13.77
C LEU A 385 -22.76 -27.92 -12.76
N THR A 386 -22.07 -28.78 -12.02
CA THR A 386 -22.60 -29.41 -10.81
C THR A 386 -21.53 -29.35 -9.72
N SER A 387 -21.87 -28.95 -8.49
CA SER A 387 -20.90 -28.71 -7.41
C SER A 387 -21.46 -29.05 -6.03
N ASP A 388 -20.57 -29.35 -5.08
CA ASP A 388 -20.88 -29.44 -3.65
C ASP A 388 -20.92 -28.05 -2.96
N PHE A 389 -20.50 -26.97 -3.65
CA PHE A 389 -20.19 -25.66 -3.04
C PHE A 389 -20.27 -24.43 -3.98
N PHE A 390 -20.81 -24.62 -5.19
CA PHE A 390 -21.16 -23.54 -6.13
C PHE A 390 -22.64 -23.69 -6.50
N GLY A 391 -23.30 -22.58 -6.82
CA GLY A 391 -24.62 -22.61 -7.44
C GLY A 391 -24.62 -23.48 -8.71
N ASN A 392 -25.48 -24.52 -8.73
CA ASN A 392 -25.61 -25.41 -9.88
C ASN A 392 -26.29 -24.66 -11.05
N PHE A 393 -25.62 -24.55 -12.20
CA PHE A 393 -26.16 -23.81 -13.35
C PHE A 393 -26.06 -24.56 -14.68
N THR A 394 -27.01 -24.25 -15.57
CA THR A 394 -26.94 -24.50 -17.01
C THR A 394 -26.93 -23.15 -17.71
N ASP A 395 -26.05 -23.00 -18.70
CA ASP A 395 -25.83 -21.78 -19.44
C ASP A 395 -25.65 -22.10 -20.93
N GLU A 396 -26.10 -21.22 -21.81
CA GLU A 396 -26.03 -21.35 -23.26
C GLU A 396 -25.45 -20.07 -23.85
N MET A 397 -24.48 -20.19 -24.76
CA MET A 397 -23.78 -19.04 -25.32
C MET A 397 -23.65 -19.09 -26.84
N THR A 398 -23.98 -17.97 -27.46
CA THR A 398 -23.69 -17.71 -28.86
C THR A 398 -22.31 -17.06 -28.99
N VAL A 399 -21.47 -17.59 -29.88
CA VAL A 399 -20.19 -16.96 -30.26
C VAL A 399 -20.37 -16.35 -31.65
N PRO A 400 -20.50 -15.00 -31.79
CA PRO A 400 -20.79 -14.38 -33.07
C PRO A 400 -19.69 -14.56 -34.10
N ALA A 401 -20.01 -14.25 -35.36
CA ALA A 401 -19.07 -14.29 -36.47
C ALA A 401 -17.81 -13.44 -36.22
N ARG A 402 -16.63 -13.99 -36.50
CA ARG A 402 -15.28 -13.44 -36.34
C ARG A 402 -14.83 -13.12 -34.89
N GLN A 403 -15.43 -13.70 -33.84
CA GLN A 403 -15.26 -13.23 -32.44
C GLN A 403 -14.71 -14.23 -31.40
N LYS A 404 -13.81 -13.79 -30.49
CA LYS A 404 -13.33 -14.49 -29.26
C LYS A 404 -14.20 -14.18 -28.05
N VAL A 405 -15.36 -14.82 -27.94
CA VAL A 405 -16.14 -14.66 -26.71
C VAL A 405 -15.37 -15.35 -25.58
N VAL A 406 -14.67 -14.56 -24.76
CA VAL A 406 -14.11 -15.00 -23.49
C VAL A 406 -15.23 -14.98 -22.47
N LYS A 407 -15.78 -16.17 -22.19
CA LYS A 407 -16.76 -16.30 -21.12
C LYS A 407 -16.01 -16.72 -19.87
N ASP A 408 -15.75 -15.74 -19.00
CA ASP A 408 -15.39 -16.02 -17.62
C ASP A 408 -16.59 -16.70 -16.96
N LEU A 409 -16.51 -18.02 -16.75
CA LEU A 409 -17.49 -18.76 -15.97
C LEU A 409 -17.22 -18.46 -14.51
N GLN A 410 -17.92 -17.44 -14.02
CA GLN A 410 -17.85 -16.94 -12.66
C GLN A 410 -18.48 -17.96 -11.70
N LEU A 411 -17.66 -18.83 -11.10
CA LEU A 411 -18.13 -19.84 -10.16
C LEU A 411 -18.35 -19.20 -8.79
N VAL A 412 -19.57 -18.71 -8.54
CA VAL A 412 -19.97 -18.11 -7.26
C VAL A 412 -19.95 -19.19 -6.19
N CYS A 413 -19.12 -19.02 -5.16
CA CYS A 413 -19.08 -19.92 -4.01
C CYS A 413 -20.31 -19.62 -3.15
N GLU A 414 -21.16 -20.64 -2.97
CA GLU A 414 -22.39 -20.55 -2.18
C GLU A 414 -22.25 -21.55 -1.03
N ILE A 415 -21.92 -21.02 0.15
CA ILE A 415 -21.74 -21.80 1.39
C ILE A 415 -22.37 -21.03 2.55
N ASP A 416 -23.38 -21.64 3.19
CA ASP A 416 -24.06 -21.06 4.36
C ASP A 416 -23.19 -21.07 5.63
N ALA A 417 -22.10 -21.85 5.63
CA ALA A 417 -21.11 -21.94 6.70
C ALA A 417 -19.76 -22.43 6.16
N PHE A 418 -18.65 -22.12 6.85
CA PHE A 418 -17.31 -22.55 6.42
C PHE A 418 -17.18 -24.09 6.48
N PRO A 419 -16.63 -24.76 5.45
CA PRO A 419 -16.67 -26.22 5.35
C PRO A 419 -15.70 -26.90 6.34
N THR A 420 -16.22 -27.82 7.14
CA THR A 420 -15.46 -28.64 8.10
C THR A 420 -14.75 -29.86 7.47
N LYS A 421 -14.57 -29.87 6.15
CA LYS A 421 -13.97 -30.99 5.38
C LYS A 421 -12.65 -30.57 4.71
N PRO A 422 -11.62 -31.42 4.68
CA PRO A 422 -10.34 -31.14 3.97
C PRO A 422 -10.42 -30.99 2.44
N SER A 423 -11.55 -31.32 1.79
CA SER A 423 -11.77 -31.02 0.37
C SER A 423 -13.25 -31.06 -0.03
N LEU A 424 -13.57 -30.39 -1.14
CA LEU A 424 -14.89 -30.33 -1.80
C LEU A 424 -14.75 -30.63 -3.30
N THR A 425 -15.82 -30.96 -4.03
CA THR A 425 -15.72 -31.35 -5.46
C THR A 425 -16.70 -30.63 -6.39
N TYR A 426 -16.33 -30.53 -7.67
CA TYR A 426 -17.21 -30.03 -8.73
C TYR A 426 -16.96 -30.71 -10.09
N ARG A 427 -17.96 -30.59 -10.96
CA ARG A 427 -18.05 -31.15 -12.31
C ARG A 427 -18.48 -30.05 -13.27
N LEU A 428 -17.71 -29.83 -14.33
CA LEU A 428 -18.05 -28.92 -15.43
C LEU A 428 -18.19 -29.71 -16.72
N GLU A 429 -19.20 -29.41 -17.53
CA GLU A 429 -19.47 -30.02 -18.81
C GLU A 429 -19.72 -28.94 -19.86
N VAL A 430 -19.07 -29.06 -21.02
CA VAL A 430 -19.23 -28.14 -22.17
C VAL A 430 -19.54 -28.98 -23.41
N ASP A 431 -20.56 -28.58 -24.16
CA ASP A 431 -21.13 -29.32 -25.29
C ASP A 431 -21.39 -28.36 -26.46
N SER A 432 -20.78 -28.62 -27.62
CA SER A 432 -20.95 -27.82 -28.84
C SER A 432 -21.97 -28.40 -29.82
N GLY A 433 -22.67 -29.47 -29.45
CA GLY A 433 -23.47 -30.29 -30.38
C GLY A 433 -22.63 -31.10 -31.38
N THR A 434 -21.30 -30.97 -31.37
CA THR A 434 -20.34 -31.69 -32.24
C THR A 434 -19.16 -32.28 -31.46
N GLU A 435 -18.80 -31.70 -30.31
CA GLU A 435 -17.85 -32.23 -29.35
C GLU A 435 -18.37 -31.96 -27.92
N LYS A 436 -18.16 -32.91 -27.00
CA LYS A 436 -18.56 -32.81 -25.60
C LYS A 436 -17.37 -33.10 -24.69
N LYS A 437 -17.10 -32.21 -23.74
CA LYS A 437 -15.99 -32.32 -22.78
C LYS A 437 -16.51 -32.23 -21.35
N ILE A 438 -15.98 -33.10 -20.47
CA ILE A 438 -16.36 -33.20 -19.06
C ILE A 438 -15.10 -33.10 -18.21
N PHE A 439 -15.13 -32.24 -17.21
CA PHE A 439 -14.08 -32.02 -16.24
C PHE A 439 -14.61 -32.37 -14.85
N ARG A 440 -13.81 -33.07 -14.03
CA ARG A 440 -14.03 -33.25 -12.59
C ARG A 440 -12.84 -32.69 -11.85
N LYS A 441 -13.08 -31.97 -10.76
CA LYS A 441 -12.06 -31.27 -9.97
C LYS A 441 -12.40 -31.35 -8.49
N GLY A 442 -11.36 -31.41 -7.66
CA GLY A 442 -11.45 -31.18 -6.22
C GLY A 442 -10.85 -29.82 -5.87
N MET A 443 -11.37 -29.20 -4.83
CA MET A 443 -10.81 -28.00 -4.18
C MET A 443 -10.40 -28.41 -2.76
N PRO A 444 -9.10 -28.46 -2.44
CA PRO A 444 -8.63 -28.70 -1.08
C PRO A 444 -8.98 -27.54 -0.14
N ASN A 445 -9.10 -27.83 1.14
CA ASN A 445 -9.31 -26.86 2.20
C ASN A 445 -8.11 -26.88 3.15
N TYR A 446 -7.36 -25.78 3.19
CA TYR A 446 -6.16 -25.63 4.04
C TYR A 446 -6.46 -25.00 5.39
N GLY A 447 -7.74 -24.72 5.66
CA GLY A 447 -8.22 -24.36 6.98
C GLY A 447 -8.34 -22.86 7.24
N LYS A 448 -8.70 -22.57 8.48
CA LYS A 448 -8.86 -21.23 9.06
C LYS A 448 -7.72 -21.00 10.05
N TRP A 449 -6.99 -19.91 9.87
CA TRP A 449 -5.86 -19.52 10.69
C TRP A 449 -6.04 -18.07 11.13
N LEU A 450 -5.52 -17.73 12.31
CA LEU A 450 -5.47 -16.36 12.83
C LEU A 450 -4.02 -15.89 12.72
N LEU A 451 -3.80 -14.86 11.89
CA LEU A 451 -2.50 -14.20 11.73
C LEU A 451 -2.44 -12.97 12.63
N LEU A 452 -1.44 -12.93 13.50
CA LEU A 452 -1.17 -11.80 14.41
C LEU A 452 0.22 -11.22 14.14
N GLY A 453 0.30 -9.89 14.09
CA GLY A 453 1.45 -9.13 13.60
C GLY A 453 1.25 -8.64 12.15
N PRO A 454 2.31 -8.13 11.48
CA PRO A 454 3.70 -8.04 11.94
C PRO A 454 3.90 -7.30 13.25
N PHE A 455 4.72 -7.88 14.13
CA PHE A 455 5.35 -7.16 15.23
C PHE A 455 6.74 -6.76 14.76
N ILE A 456 6.97 -5.45 14.66
CA ILE A 456 8.26 -4.84 14.33
C ILE A 456 8.86 -4.32 15.63
N GLU A 457 10.12 -4.64 15.89
CA GLU A 457 10.87 -4.10 17.02
C GLU A 457 11.92 -3.11 16.53
N ASP A 458 12.03 -1.97 17.21
CA ASP A 458 12.99 -0.94 16.87
C ASP A 458 14.36 -1.31 17.47
N ASP A 459 15.44 -1.28 16.69
CA ASP A 459 16.78 -1.61 17.22
C ASP A 459 17.24 -0.56 18.22
N SER A 460 16.99 -0.82 19.51
CA SER A 460 17.35 0.04 20.63
C SER A 460 18.85 0.36 20.76
N SER A 461 19.74 -0.35 20.06
CA SER A 461 21.18 -0.08 20.07
C SER A 461 21.56 1.13 19.22
N LEU A 462 20.73 1.51 18.23
CA LEU A 462 20.91 2.72 17.45
C LEU A 462 20.54 3.96 18.28
N ILE A 463 21.49 4.89 18.37
CA ILE A 463 21.37 6.16 19.08
C ILE A 463 21.51 7.26 18.03
N PRO A 464 20.64 8.30 18.02
CA PRO A 464 20.81 9.50 17.20
C PRO A 464 22.26 9.97 17.09
N MET A 465 22.76 10.22 15.87
CA MET A 465 24.17 10.53 15.62
C MET A 465 24.61 11.85 16.28
N ASP A 466 23.69 12.82 16.44
CA ASP A 466 23.87 13.98 17.30
C ASP A 466 22.87 13.96 18.49
N LYS A 467 23.29 14.55 19.62
CA LYS A 467 22.56 14.52 20.89
C LYS A 467 21.46 15.58 21.03
N LYS A 468 21.38 16.55 20.12
CA LYS A 468 20.28 17.52 19.99
C LYS A 468 19.38 17.17 18.79
N TYR A 469 19.97 16.69 17.69
CA TYR A 469 19.29 16.53 16.41
C TYR A 469 19.49 15.12 15.84
N PRO A 470 18.48 14.23 15.89
CA PRO A 470 18.50 12.98 15.16
C PRO A 470 18.68 13.18 13.65
N ASP A 471 19.89 12.84 13.22
CA ASP A 471 20.36 12.47 11.88
C ASP A 471 20.24 13.46 10.72
N HIS A 472 19.34 14.46 10.73
CA HIS A 472 19.33 15.56 9.76
C HIS A 472 19.77 16.91 10.35
N GLY A 473 21.07 17.17 10.22
CA GLY A 473 21.74 18.44 10.53
C GLY A 473 22.62 18.98 9.39
N MET A 474 22.52 18.38 8.20
CA MET A 474 23.26 18.70 6.98
C MET A 474 22.39 18.42 5.74
N SER A 475 22.73 18.98 4.59
CA SER A 475 22.06 18.72 3.31
C SER A 475 22.51 17.36 2.70
N SER A 476 22.26 16.25 3.40
CA SER A 476 22.64 14.91 2.97
C SER A 476 21.95 13.83 3.83
N LEU A 477 21.37 12.82 3.17
CA LEU A 477 20.63 11.70 3.80
C LEU A 477 21.30 11.06 5.04
N PRO A 478 20.52 10.46 5.95
CA PRO A 478 21.02 9.65 7.06
C PRO A 478 21.97 8.53 6.61
N SER A 479 22.87 8.11 7.49
CA SER A 479 23.78 7.01 7.17
C SER A 479 23.04 5.66 7.04
N VAL A 480 23.52 4.77 6.17
CA VAL A 480 22.82 3.55 5.72
C VAL A 480 22.29 2.66 6.86
N ILE A 481 22.94 2.66 8.03
CA ILE A 481 22.48 1.89 9.21
C ILE A 481 21.16 2.41 9.80
N TYR A 482 20.79 3.67 9.57
CA TYR A 482 19.47 4.21 9.92
C TYR A 482 18.48 4.06 8.78
N MET A 483 18.96 4.05 7.53
CA MET A 483 18.11 3.96 6.34
C MET A 483 17.29 2.67 6.26
N ASN A 484 17.93 1.52 6.51
CA ASN A 484 17.38 0.18 6.25
C ASN A 484 17.74 -0.79 7.38
N HIS A 485 16.88 -0.89 8.40
CA HIS A 485 17.01 -1.81 9.53
C HIS A 485 15.66 -2.03 10.23
N ASP A 486 15.47 -3.19 10.85
CA ASP A 486 14.60 -3.40 12.03
C ASP A 486 15.37 -4.30 13.04
N ALA A 487 14.87 -4.53 14.26
CA ALA A 487 15.61 -5.28 15.28
C ALA A 487 15.69 -6.79 14.97
N GLY A 488 16.81 -7.23 14.40
CA GLY A 488 17.05 -8.63 14.07
C GLY A 488 17.06 -9.57 15.29
N ARG A 489 16.16 -10.57 15.27
CA ARG A 489 16.04 -11.67 16.25
C ARG A 489 15.85 -11.21 17.72
N PRO A 490 14.73 -10.55 18.05
CA PRO A 490 14.48 -10.04 19.38
C PRO A 490 14.05 -11.12 20.38
N SER A 491 14.18 -10.81 21.68
CA SER A 491 13.83 -11.72 22.79
C SER A 491 12.40 -11.54 23.33
N THR A 492 11.65 -10.55 22.81
CA THR A 492 10.32 -10.18 23.27
C THR A 492 9.28 -11.25 22.88
N GLU A 493 8.31 -11.54 23.75
CA GLU A 493 7.20 -12.46 23.48
C GLU A 493 5.86 -11.69 23.42
N PHE A 494 5.43 -11.39 22.19
CA PHE A 494 4.25 -10.56 21.94
C PHE A 494 2.95 -11.27 22.27
N ILE A 495 2.84 -12.55 21.92
CA ILE A 495 1.64 -13.37 22.07
C ILE A 495 1.98 -14.65 22.84
N ASP A 496 1.20 -14.91 23.88
CA ASP A 496 1.11 -16.19 24.61
C ASP A 496 -0.32 -16.74 24.48
N GLN A 497 -0.60 -17.97 24.95
CA GLN A 497 -1.95 -18.53 24.84
C GLN A 497 -2.99 -17.65 25.56
N LYS A 498 -2.65 -17.01 26.69
CA LYS A 498 -3.61 -16.13 27.40
C LYS A 498 -4.06 -14.94 26.56
N LYS A 499 -3.16 -14.38 25.74
CA LYS A 499 -3.50 -13.35 24.76
C LYS A 499 -4.32 -13.92 23.60
N ILE A 500 -4.04 -15.15 23.15
CA ILE A 500 -4.91 -15.85 22.17
C ILE A 500 -6.31 -16.03 22.75
N ASP A 501 -6.46 -16.68 23.90
CA ASP A 501 -7.75 -16.96 24.55
C ASP A 501 -8.55 -15.68 24.76
N ALA A 502 -7.92 -14.63 25.30
CA ALA A 502 -8.56 -13.33 25.51
C ALA A 502 -9.00 -12.66 24.19
N LEU A 503 -8.25 -12.86 23.09
CA LEU A 503 -8.53 -12.28 21.77
C LEU A 503 -9.60 -13.09 21.01
N LEU A 504 -9.68 -14.41 21.23
CA LEU A 504 -10.77 -15.25 20.70
C LEU A 504 -12.13 -14.94 21.36
N GLU A 505 -12.12 -14.43 22.59
CA GLU A 505 -13.32 -14.00 23.33
C GLU A 505 -13.66 -12.50 23.12
N LEU A 506 -12.91 -11.76 22.28
CA LEU A 506 -13.24 -10.37 21.94
C LEU A 506 -14.42 -10.30 20.97
N PRO A 507 -15.41 -9.40 21.19
CA PRO A 507 -16.48 -9.13 20.21
C PRO A 507 -15.95 -8.59 18.88
N ASP A 508 -14.82 -7.89 18.91
CA ASP A 508 -14.04 -7.49 17.74
C ASP A 508 -12.55 -7.76 17.99
N PHE A 509 -12.05 -8.88 17.46
CA PHE A 509 -10.65 -9.29 17.54
C PHE A 509 -9.70 -8.45 16.66
N LYS A 510 -10.25 -7.57 15.82
CA LYS A 510 -9.50 -6.62 14.97
C LYS A 510 -9.17 -5.35 15.77
N ASN A 511 -9.84 -5.06 16.88
CA ASN A 511 -9.54 -3.93 17.79
C ASN A 511 -8.31 -4.19 18.69
N VAL A 512 -7.14 -4.31 18.06
CA VAL A 512 -5.83 -4.52 18.71
C VAL A 512 -4.76 -3.67 18.01
N PRO A 513 -3.70 -3.21 18.70
CA PRO A 513 -2.67 -2.29 18.17
C PRO A 513 -1.66 -2.96 17.21
N TYR A 514 -2.09 -3.96 16.45
CA TYR A 514 -1.29 -4.69 15.47
C TYR A 514 -2.19 -5.29 14.38
N GLY A 515 -1.59 -5.84 13.32
CA GLY A 515 -2.29 -6.65 12.34
C GLY A 515 -2.90 -7.89 13.01
N SER A 516 -4.20 -8.07 12.83
CA SER A 516 -4.98 -9.18 13.37
C SER A 516 -6.06 -9.50 12.37
N GLN A 517 -5.97 -10.67 11.74
CA GLN A 517 -6.85 -11.07 10.64
C GLN A 517 -6.97 -12.58 10.53
N LEU A 518 -8.15 -13.06 10.12
CA LEU A 518 -8.35 -14.44 9.72
C LEU A 518 -7.79 -14.64 8.31
N ILE A 519 -6.90 -15.62 8.15
CA ILE A 519 -6.33 -16.02 6.86
C ILE A 519 -6.77 -17.43 6.49
N PHE A 520 -6.92 -17.64 5.19
CA PHE A 520 -7.47 -18.86 4.61
C PHE A 520 -6.55 -19.29 3.45
N PRO A 521 -5.52 -20.11 3.73
CA PRO A 521 -4.47 -20.38 2.76
C PRO A 521 -4.98 -21.04 1.48
N LYS A 522 -4.40 -20.66 0.34
CA LYS A 522 -4.70 -21.22 -0.98
C LYS A 522 -3.93 -22.54 -1.23
N SER A 523 -2.94 -22.85 -0.40
CA SER A 523 -2.09 -24.05 -0.50
C SER A 523 -1.43 -24.38 0.86
N MET A 524 -0.71 -25.51 0.95
CA MET A 524 0.17 -25.81 2.10
C MET A 524 1.38 -24.86 2.17
N GLU A 525 1.81 -24.29 1.05
CA GLU A 525 2.67 -23.11 1.01
C GLU A 525 1.80 -21.86 1.18
N ILE A 526 2.10 -21.10 2.23
CA ILE A 526 1.47 -19.85 2.60
C ILE A 526 2.55 -18.77 2.47
N ASP A 527 2.34 -17.79 1.61
CA ASP A 527 3.11 -16.55 1.71
C ASP A 527 2.45 -15.69 2.79
N LEU A 528 3.19 -15.35 3.85
CA LEU A 528 2.67 -14.44 4.87
C LEU A 528 2.77 -12.98 4.42
N GLY A 529 3.64 -12.66 3.45
CA GLY A 529 3.73 -11.35 2.81
C GLY A 529 2.51 -11.00 1.95
N ASP A 530 1.65 -11.96 1.60
CA ASP A 530 0.35 -11.72 0.93
C ASP A 530 -0.63 -10.91 1.83
N TYR A 531 -0.33 -10.74 3.13
CA TYR A 531 -1.25 -10.22 4.17
C TYR A 531 -0.80 -8.92 4.88
N PHE A 532 0.38 -8.39 4.56
CA PHE A 532 0.89 -7.09 4.99
C PHE A 532 1.75 -6.48 3.86
N TYR A 533 2.28 -5.26 4.01
CA TYR A 533 3.08 -4.63 2.95
C TYR A 533 4.60 -4.69 3.18
N GLY A 534 5.07 -4.21 4.35
CA GLY A 534 6.47 -3.82 4.49
C GLY A 534 7.48 -4.96 4.59
N LYS A 535 8.73 -4.67 4.20
CA LYS A 535 9.90 -5.56 4.20
C LYS A 535 10.67 -5.49 5.52
N GLY A 536 11.59 -6.42 5.79
CA GLY A 536 12.51 -6.36 6.93
C GLY A 536 12.16 -7.25 8.12
N GLU A 537 12.99 -7.18 9.17
CA GLU A 537 12.90 -8.07 10.33
C GLU A 537 11.61 -7.88 11.15
N ARG A 538 10.87 -8.98 11.35
CA ARG A 538 9.54 -8.96 11.96
C ARG A 538 9.14 -10.29 12.57
N THR A 539 8.37 -10.24 13.66
CA THR A 539 7.75 -11.43 14.26
C THR A 539 6.31 -11.58 13.77
N LEU A 540 5.92 -12.79 13.40
CA LEU A 540 4.54 -13.17 13.10
C LEU A 540 4.11 -14.35 13.96
N TYR A 541 2.84 -14.39 14.32
CA TYR A 541 2.22 -15.54 14.96
C TYR A 541 1.07 -16.08 14.09
N LEU A 542 1.05 -17.40 13.89
CA LEU A 542 -0.08 -18.12 13.32
C LEU A 542 -0.69 -19.00 14.41
N TYR A 543 -1.98 -18.78 14.69
CA TYR A 543 -2.77 -19.67 15.53
C TYR A 543 -3.78 -20.45 14.70
N THR A 544 -4.05 -21.69 15.10
CA THR A 544 -5.21 -22.48 14.65
C THR A 544 -5.55 -23.54 15.69
N GLU A 545 -6.73 -24.13 15.60
CA GLU A 545 -7.17 -25.27 16.40
C GLU A 545 -7.24 -26.54 15.54
N ILE A 546 -7.02 -27.71 16.15
CA ILE A 546 -7.19 -29.02 15.52
C ILE A 546 -8.12 -29.84 16.40
N ASP A 547 -9.36 -30.05 15.95
CA ASP A 547 -10.29 -30.99 16.60
C ASP A 547 -9.96 -32.43 16.20
N SER A 548 -10.01 -33.35 17.16
CA SER A 548 -9.69 -34.76 16.95
C SER A 548 -10.68 -35.66 17.67
N THR A 549 -11.24 -36.64 16.95
CA THR A 549 -12.28 -37.55 17.47
C THR A 549 -11.76 -38.54 18.51
N GLU A 550 -10.44 -38.73 18.55
CA GLU A 550 -9.67 -39.56 19.47
C GLU A 550 -8.31 -38.92 19.78
N SER A 551 -7.57 -39.41 20.79
CA SER A 551 -6.20 -38.94 21.05
C SER A 551 -5.22 -39.64 20.11
N ILE A 552 -4.64 -38.91 19.16
CA ILE A 552 -3.86 -39.46 18.05
C ILE A 552 -2.51 -38.76 17.87
N LYS A 553 -1.49 -39.50 17.44
CA LYS A 553 -0.23 -38.93 16.98
C LYS A 553 -0.30 -38.53 15.50
N LYS A 554 0.18 -37.34 15.18
CA LYS A 554 0.46 -36.87 13.81
C LYS A 554 1.86 -36.25 13.77
N TRP A 555 2.47 -36.17 12.59
CA TRP A 555 3.63 -35.32 12.37
C TRP A 555 3.15 -33.97 11.81
N LEU A 556 3.65 -32.85 12.32
CA LEU A 556 3.63 -31.59 11.58
C LEU A 556 4.89 -31.53 10.71
N SER A 557 4.72 -31.44 9.40
CA SER A 557 5.81 -31.10 8.47
C SER A 557 5.82 -29.59 8.30
N LEU A 558 6.96 -28.96 8.61
CA LEU A 558 7.10 -27.50 8.57
C LEU A 558 8.27 -27.11 7.66
N GLY A 559 8.03 -26.15 6.78
CA GLY A 559 9.05 -25.54 5.93
C GLY A 559 9.16 -24.05 6.18
N HIS A 560 10.34 -23.58 6.52
CA HIS A 560 10.67 -22.17 6.71
C HIS A 560 12.19 -21.98 6.56
N SER A 561 12.63 -20.75 6.37
CA SER A 561 14.05 -20.35 6.41
C SER A 561 14.46 -19.72 7.74
N ASN A 562 13.50 -19.00 8.35
CA ASN A 562 13.64 -18.14 9.51
C ASN A 562 13.64 -18.88 10.86
N TYR A 563 13.72 -18.16 11.98
CA TYR A 563 13.52 -18.78 13.30
C TYR A 563 12.05 -19.16 13.49
N CYS A 564 11.80 -20.22 14.27
CA CYS A 564 10.46 -20.71 14.56
C CYS A 564 10.38 -21.25 15.99
N SER A 565 9.26 -21.04 16.66
CA SER A 565 8.87 -21.73 17.89
C SER A 565 7.43 -22.26 17.76
N LEU A 566 7.17 -23.43 18.35
CA LEU A 566 5.86 -24.10 18.29
C LEU A 566 5.38 -24.46 19.69
N TRP A 567 4.10 -24.17 19.96
CA TRP A 567 3.37 -24.62 21.15
C TRP A 567 2.12 -25.41 20.76
N LEU A 568 1.82 -26.45 21.52
CA LEU A 568 0.57 -27.23 21.41
C LEU A 568 -0.05 -27.30 22.81
N ASN A 569 -1.22 -26.68 23.00
CA ASN A 569 -1.90 -26.55 24.30
C ASN A 569 -0.92 -26.05 25.40
N ASP A 570 -0.46 -24.81 25.29
CA ASP A 570 0.55 -24.11 26.13
C ASP A 570 1.96 -24.72 26.14
N LYS A 571 2.12 -25.99 25.78
CA LYS A 571 3.40 -26.68 25.86
C LYS A 571 4.25 -26.37 24.63
N LYS A 572 5.34 -25.60 24.81
CA LYS A 572 6.39 -25.44 23.78
C LYS A 572 6.95 -26.82 23.41
N LEU A 573 6.87 -27.19 22.13
CA LEU A 573 7.36 -28.47 21.60
C LEU A 573 8.65 -28.33 20.79
N HIS A 574 8.87 -27.17 20.17
CA HIS A 574 9.99 -26.95 19.25
C HIS A 574 10.49 -25.50 19.31
N GLU A 575 11.78 -25.33 19.03
CA GLU A 575 12.47 -24.05 18.86
C GLU A 575 13.68 -24.22 17.93
N THR A 576 13.69 -23.48 16.81
CA THR A 576 14.79 -23.52 15.84
C THR A 576 15.94 -22.60 16.30
N ALA A 577 17.07 -23.17 16.71
CA ALA A 577 18.20 -22.41 17.26
C ALA A 577 18.99 -21.56 16.23
N THR A 578 18.95 -21.94 14.95
CA THR A 578 19.66 -21.28 13.82
C THR A 578 18.81 -21.33 12.55
N PRO A 579 18.86 -20.33 11.67
CA PRO A 579 18.16 -20.34 10.38
C PRO A 579 18.53 -21.58 9.55
N LYS A 580 17.59 -22.03 8.71
CA LYS A 580 17.74 -23.24 7.88
C LYS A 580 17.45 -22.93 6.41
N ARG A 581 17.80 -23.84 5.51
CA ARG A 581 17.30 -23.76 4.12
C ARG A 581 15.84 -24.19 4.09
N ARG A 582 14.95 -23.34 3.59
CA ARG A 582 13.53 -23.68 3.41
C ARG A 582 13.32 -24.82 2.43
N TRP A 583 12.55 -25.81 2.87
CA TRP A 583 11.89 -26.84 2.06
C TRP A 583 10.71 -27.43 2.87
N PRO A 584 9.73 -28.13 2.27
CA PRO A 584 8.51 -28.56 2.98
C PRO A 584 8.67 -29.52 4.17
N GLY A 585 9.90 -29.90 4.52
CA GLY A 585 10.27 -30.71 5.70
C GLY A 585 11.50 -30.17 6.42
N THR A 586 11.67 -28.84 6.50
CA THR A 586 12.73 -28.18 7.29
C THR A 586 12.76 -28.66 8.74
N GLU A 587 11.57 -28.82 9.33
CA GLU A 587 11.34 -29.47 10.61
C GLU A 587 10.24 -30.53 10.45
N ALA A 588 10.27 -31.57 11.28
CA ALA A 588 9.18 -32.55 11.40
C ALA A 588 8.94 -32.85 12.88
N ILE A 589 7.80 -32.42 13.40
CA ILE A 589 7.54 -32.31 14.85
C ILE A 589 6.41 -33.28 15.23
N GLU A 590 6.62 -34.11 16.27
CA GLU A 590 5.58 -35.02 16.75
C GLU A 590 4.49 -34.23 17.51
N LEU A 591 3.27 -34.26 17.00
CA LEU A 591 2.09 -33.72 17.69
C LEU A 591 1.32 -34.89 18.33
N GLN A 592 1.27 -34.90 19.66
CA GLN A 592 0.33 -35.73 20.41
C GLN A 592 -0.96 -34.93 20.59
N LEU A 593 -1.94 -35.15 19.71
CA LEU A 593 -3.27 -34.55 19.84
C LEU A 593 -4.06 -35.29 20.93
N ASN A 594 -4.83 -34.53 21.69
CA ASN A 594 -5.86 -35.05 22.57
C ASN A 594 -7.19 -35.17 21.81
N LYS A 595 -8.09 -36.03 22.28
CA LYS A 595 -9.49 -35.99 21.86
C LYS A 595 -10.12 -34.62 22.19
N GLY A 596 -10.79 -34.03 21.21
CA GLY A 596 -11.34 -32.68 21.24
C GLY A 596 -10.41 -31.65 20.58
N VAL A 597 -10.64 -30.38 20.91
CA VAL A 597 -9.92 -29.23 20.35
C VAL A 597 -8.49 -29.15 20.91
N ASN A 598 -7.51 -28.94 20.04
CA ASN A 598 -6.11 -28.70 20.40
C ASN A 598 -5.63 -27.37 19.79
N GLY A 599 -5.19 -26.42 20.60
CA GLY A 599 -4.62 -25.16 20.13
C GLY A 599 -3.17 -25.32 19.66
N LEU A 600 -2.88 -24.90 18.43
CA LEU A 600 -1.57 -24.89 17.80
C LEU A 600 -1.14 -23.44 17.56
N LEU A 601 -0.08 -23.00 18.24
CA LEU A 601 0.52 -21.68 18.06
C LEU A 601 1.92 -21.83 17.43
N LEU A 602 2.15 -21.10 16.35
CA LEU A 602 3.43 -20.97 15.67
C LEU A 602 3.90 -19.52 15.79
N ARG A 603 5.14 -19.31 16.23
CA ARG A 603 5.86 -18.03 16.13
C ARG A 603 6.92 -18.17 15.05
N PHE A 604 7.06 -17.15 14.21
CA PHE A 604 8.16 -17.02 13.26
C PHE A 604 8.82 -15.67 13.40
N ASP A 605 10.15 -15.64 13.58
CA ASP A 605 10.95 -14.42 13.63
C ASP A 605 11.75 -14.30 12.34
N PHE A 606 11.25 -13.49 11.43
CA PHE A 606 11.81 -13.26 10.10
C PHE A 606 13.04 -12.37 10.17
N ILE A 607 14.09 -12.77 9.47
CA ILE A 607 15.36 -12.02 9.35
C ILE A 607 15.71 -11.68 7.89
N ASN A 608 14.69 -11.71 7.02
CA ASN A 608 14.72 -11.42 5.59
C ASN A 608 13.29 -11.58 5.03
N ASP A 609 13.08 -11.20 3.78
CA ASP A 609 11.77 -11.16 3.12
C ASP A 609 11.25 -12.51 2.57
N ASP A 610 11.86 -13.67 2.91
CA ASP A 610 11.29 -15.01 2.60
C ASP A 610 10.14 -15.33 3.58
N PHE A 611 9.01 -14.63 3.44
CA PHE A 611 7.80 -14.77 4.26
C PHE A 611 7.00 -16.06 3.99
N LEU A 612 7.51 -16.92 3.11
CA LEU A 612 6.91 -18.19 2.71
C LEU A 612 7.12 -19.27 3.78
N VAL A 613 6.02 -19.87 4.24
CA VAL A 613 6.00 -21.03 5.14
C VAL A 613 5.25 -22.20 4.49
N ASN A 614 5.76 -23.41 4.67
CA ASN A 614 5.08 -24.65 4.29
C ASN A 614 4.52 -25.32 5.56
N ILE A 615 3.22 -25.59 5.61
CA ILE A 615 2.57 -26.19 6.78
C ILE A 615 1.64 -27.34 6.32
N GLY A 616 1.81 -28.53 6.90
CA GLY A 616 0.89 -29.64 6.67
C GLY A 616 1.08 -30.81 7.62
N LEU A 617 0.00 -31.52 7.92
CA LEU A 617 0.01 -32.72 8.76
C LEU A 617 0.38 -33.97 7.96
N LYS A 618 0.98 -34.95 8.63
CA LYS A 618 1.27 -36.28 8.11
C LYS A 618 0.91 -37.37 9.12
N GLU A 619 0.61 -38.56 8.63
CA GLU A 619 0.27 -39.71 9.48
C GLU A 619 1.47 -40.10 10.38
N HIS A 620 1.26 -40.38 11.67
CA HIS A 620 2.35 -40.90 12.50
C HIS A 620 2.61 -42.40 12.22
N LYS A 621 1.63 -43.27 12.52
CA LYS A 621 1.65 -44.72 12.30
C LYS A 621 2.96 -45.42 12.74
N GLU A 622 3.56 -44.90 13.82
CA GLU A 622 4.87 -45.28 14.37
C GLU A 622 5.99 -45.35 13.30
N LYS A 623 6.01 -44.41 12.36
CA LYS A 623 6.97 -44.30 11.26
C LYS A 623 7.63 -42.92 11.18
N HIS A 624 8.82 -42.89 10.60
CA HIS A 624 9.52 -41.64 10.30
C HIS A 624 8.71 -40.77 9.31
N PRO A 625 8.69 -39.43 9.43
CA PRO A 625 7.87 -38.53 8.59
C PRO A 625 7.99 -38.76 7.08
N HIS A 626 9.19 -39.13 6.58
CA HIS A 626 9.43 -39.44 5.16
C HIS A 626 8.84 -40.77 4.68
N GLN A 627 8.42 -41.65 5.59
CA GLN A 627 7.79 -42.96 5.31
C GLN A 627 6.26 -42.92 5.43
N SER A 628 5.70 -41.78 5.86
CA SER A 628 4.27 -41.56 6.06
C SER A 628 3.63 -40.75 4.95
N GLN A 629 2.32 -40.95 4.74
CA GLN A 629 1.53 -40.12 3.83
C GLN A 629 1.24 -38.74 4.45
N TRP A 630 0.89 -37.77 3.60
CA TRP A 630 0.26 -36.53 4.06
C TRP A 630 -1.14 -36.82 4.57
N ASP A 631 -1.59 -36.05 5.56
CA ASP A 631 -2.92 -36.18 6.13
C ASP A 631 -3.98 -35.61 5.20
N THR A 632 -5.16 -36.24 5.17
CA THR A 632 -6.33 -35.78 4.39
C THR A 632 -7.63 -35.91 5.20
N GLU A 633 -7.54 -36.03 6.52
CA GLU A 633 -8.65 -36.31 7.43
C GLU A 633 -8.87 -35.17 8.43
N LEU A 634 -7.77 -34.65 9.00
CA LEU A 634 -7.83 -33.50 9.91
C LEU A 634 -7.80 -32.17 9.14
N LEU A 635 -8.38 -31.14 9.76
CA LEU A 635 -8.46 -29.78 9.24
C LEU A 635 -7.96 -28.81 10.31
N PHE A 636 -7.16 -27.82 9.90
CA PHE A 636 -6.84 -26.65 10.71
C PHE A 636 -8.07 -25.73 10.74
N ASN A 637 -8.63 -25.40 11.89
CA ASN A 637 -9.80 -24.55 11.98
C ASN A 637 -9.75 -23.66 13.22
N ILE A 638 -10.56 -22.62 13.28
CA ILE A 638 -10.82 -21.87 14.52
C ILE A 638 -12.33 -21.78 14.67
N LYS A 639 -12.83 -21.76 15.91
CA LYS A 639 -14.21 -21.33 16.22
C LYS A 639 -14.62 -20.08 15.44
N ASP A 640 -15.92 -19.87 15.29
CA ASP A 640 -16.45 -18.73 14.54
C ASP A 640 -16.38 -17.44 15.35
N LEU A 641 -15.22 -16.78 15.27
CA LEU A 641 -15.06 -15.35 15.52
C LEU A 641 -16.01 -14.58 14.61
N HIS A 642 -16.63 -13.54 15.15
CA HIS A 642 -17.45 -12.61 14.38
C HIS A 642 -16.56 -11.83 13.40
N ASP A 643 -16.86 -11.96 12.11
CA ASP A 643 -16.07 -11.38 11.00
C ASP A 643 -16.97 -10.46 10.14
N ASP A 644 -17.65 -9.53 10.84
CA ASP A 644 -18.40 -8.41 10.26
C ASP A 644 -17.48 -7.37 9.57
#